data_AF-A0A7M2C1K6-F1
#
_entry.id   AF-A0A7M2C1K6-F1
#
_cell.length_a   1.000
_cell.length_b   1.000
_cell.length_c   1.000
_cell.angle_alpha   90.00
_cell.angle_beta   90.00
_cell.angle_gamma   90.00
#
_symmetry.space_group_name_H-M   'P 1'
#
loop_
_entity.id
_entity.type
_entity.pdbx_description
1 polymer ?
#
loop_
_entity_poly.entity_id
_entity_poly.type
_entity_poly.pdbx_seq_one_letter_code
_entity_poly.pdbx_strand_id
1 'polypeptide(L)'
;MSETTRRTFPLLPMFGHTKGKRSAVTCALKCDNACAGDVCNTSSNGYFRDIASTAMSRRAALGLGAAGALAVVLGGTGTDAAVADSGSGLSDAAKKGFGKSKLTFAPIKPVDAAVDAFTVPEGFEWRPIIRWGDPLFADSPAFDLNNQTAAAQARQFGYNNDYTDILPIPGSKDRRAVLFTNHEYTNENIMLPVGFDAAEARAIGRAAHGLAVVELERKNKNKPWNYVQGAPLNRRFLTDTIYELTGPAAGTNLVTTIDDPAGRWIKGTLGNCSGGTTPWGTILSGEENFNGYFAAPGSSAEDKRYGLAAKPTTRQWELDEPRFDTRNPGYANESNRFGWIVEVDPFDPSSTPKKHSAMGRFKHEGANVIVAPDGRVVAYMGDDERFDYLYKFVSKGFYKPGDSAEARKNNMNLLSEGDLYVARFTGDSPASEIDGTGKLPADGAFDGSGEWLPLVVNGQSAVPGMSVAEVLVYTRLAADKVGPTKMDRCEDVEPNPLTGKVYVACTNNSDRGKTGKEGATEVNPRTLNRDGHIVEITEAPGQTGTAFNWTLLLVAGDPAANGSTYFSGFPADKVSPISCPDNVAFDSVGNLWISTDGAPSSIGYNDGLFKVTLDGPERGKVEQFLSVPRDAETCGPIIHDDERTVFVAVQHPGEDGTFAAPNSLFPDYVGAGSTPAPGAARAPRPSIVQVSRK
;
A
#
# COMPACT_ATOMS: atom_id res chain seq x y z
N MET A 1 25.08 30.70 -19.36
CA MET A 1 24.03 31.07 -20.34
C MET A 1 22.70 30.74 -19.69
N SER A 2 21.85 31.73 -19.50
CA SER A 2 20.58 31.59 -18.76
C SER A 2 19.52 30.96 -19.66
N GLU A 3 19.26 29.67 -19.48
CA GLU A 3 18.01 29.08 -19.96
C GLU A 3 16.96 29.16 -18.85
N THR A 4 16.21 30.27 -18.86
CA THR A 4 14.85 30.30 -18.32
C THR A 4 13.96 29.49 -19.25
N THR A 5 14.05 28.16 -19.19
CA THR A 5 13.06 27.28 -19.79
C THR A 5 11.81 27.32 -18.91
N ARG A 6 10.77 27.98 -19.43
CA ARG A 6 9.42 27.95 -18.84
C ARG A 6 9.04 26.48 -18.65
N ARG A 7 8.64 26.09 -17.42
CA ARG A 7 7.97 24.81 -17.16
C ARG A 7 6.59 24.85 -17.84
N THR A 8 6.54 24.54 -19.13
CA THR A 8 5.40 23.79 -19.65
C THR A 8 5.66 22.36 -19.26
N PHE A 9 4.78 21.74 -18.45
CA PHE A 9 4.84 20.29 -18.32
C PHE A 9 4.90 19.71 -19.74
N PRO A 10 5.90 18.87 -20.05
CA PRO A 10 5.91 18.17 -21.33
C PRO A 10 4.58 17.42 -21.45
N LEU A 11 4.14 17.20 -22.69
CA LEU A 11 2.98 16.36 -23.03
C LEU A 11 2.84 15.22 -22.01
N LEU A 12 1.81 15.27 -21.16
CA LEU A 12 1.54 14.19 -20.21
C LEU A 12 1.28 12.93 -21.04
N PRO A 13 2.13 11.90 -21.01
CA PRO A 13 2.02 10.75 -21.92
C PRO A 13 0.68 10.03 -21.80
N MET A 14 0.08 10.10 -20.60
CA MET A 14 -1.22 9.51 -20.30
C MET A 14 -2.41 10.42 -20.62
N PHE A 15 -2.20 11.65 -21.12
CA PHE A 15 -3.30 12.56 -21.48
C PHE A 15 -4.17 11.98 -22.61
N GLY A 16 -5.47 11.89 -22.38
CA GLY A 16 -6.40 11.22 -23.31
C GLY A 16 -6.31 9.68 -23.32
N HIS A 17 -5.37 9.10 -22.58
CA HIS A 17 -5.22 7.66 -22.38
C HIS A 17 -5.72 7.20 -21.00
N THR A 18 -5.79 8.11 -20.02
CA THR A 18 -6.51 7.84 -18.77
C THR A 18 -8.02 7.77 -19.01
N LYS A 19 -8.72 7.06 -18.12
CA LYS A 19 -10.17 6.87 -18.17
C LYS A 19 -10.71 6.83 -16.75
N GLY A 20 -11.69 7.67 -16.43
CA GLY A 20 -12.24 7.75 -15.06
C GLY A 20 -11.65 8.86 -14.24
N LYS A 21 -11.59 8.64 -12.92
CA LYS A 21 -10.96 9.56 -11.98
C LYS A 21 -9.44 9.54 -12.03
N ARG A 22 -8.82 8.47 -12.54
CA ARG A 22 -7.36 8.43 -12.66
C ARG A 22 -6.86 9.57 -13.56
N SER A 23 -6.08 10.49 -13.00
CA SER A 23 -5.51 11.59 -13.75
C SER A 23 -4.21 11.19 -14.48
N ALA A 24 -3.96 11.86 -15.61
CA ALA A 24 -2.66 11.82 -16.27
C ALA A 24 -1.57 12.49 -15.42
N VAL A 25 -1.95 13.40 -14.52
CA VAL A 25 -1.09 14.04 -13.51
C VAL A 25 -0.65 13.02 -12.46
N THR A 26 -1.58 12.27 -11.84
CA THR A 26 -1.22 11.15 -10.93
C THR A 26 -0.28 10.18 -11.63
N CYS A 27 -0.62 9.78 -12.85
CA CYS A 27 0.20 8.86 -13.62
C CYS A 27 1.64 9.39 -13.77
N ALA A 28 1.83 10.67 -14.07
CA ALA A 28 3.15 11.24 -14.26
C ALA A 28 3.93 11.50 -12.97
N LEU A 29 3.25 11.82 -11.87
CA LEU A 29 3.85 12.25 -10.61
C LEU A 29 3.99 11.12 -9.58
N LYS A 30 2.95 10.29 -9.38
CA LYS A 30 2.96 9.11 -8.49
C LYS A 30 3.66 7.94 -9.19
N CYS A 31 3.15 7.51 -10.35
CA CYS A 31 3.52 6.22 -10.96
C CYS A 31 4.53 6.28 -12.14
N ASP A 32 5.21 7.42 -12.39
CA ASP A 32 6.14 7.64 -13.52
C ASP A 32 5.63 7.15 -14.91
N ASN A 33 4.34 7.30 -15.16
CA ASN A 33 3.64 6.85 -16.36
C ASN A 33 3.81 5.34 -16.65
N ALA A 34 3.91 4.50 -15.61
CA ALA A 34 4.11 3.05 -15.77
C ALA A 34 3.11 2.41 -16.76
N CYS A 35 1.89 2.93 -16.83
CA CYS A 35 0.83 2.43 -17.72
C CYS A 35 1.00 2.81 -19.21
N ALA A 36 1.90 3.74 -19.55
CA ALA A 36 2.19 4.14 -20.93
C ALA A 36 3.30 3.30 -21.58
N GLY A 37 4.14 2.66 -20.76
CA GLY A 37 5.26 1.84 -21.19
C GLY A 37 4.92 0.35 -21.29
N ASP A 38 5.91 -0.44 -21.66
CA ASP A 38 5.83 -1.90 -21.55
C ASP A 38 5.85 -2.31 -20.06
N VAL A 39 5.05 -3.33 -19.72
CA VAL A 39 5.10 -3.97 -18.40
C VAL A 39 6.52 -4.46 -18.09
N CYS A 40 7.07 -4.08 -16.93
CA CYS A 40 8.44 -4.45 -16.54
C CYS A 40 8.60 -5.96 -16.29
N ASN A 41 7.55 -6.61 -15.73
CA ASN A 41 7.55 -8.05 -15.55
C ASN A 41 7.30 -8.79 -16.87
N THR A 42 8.40 -9.29 -17.46
CA THR A 42 8.41 -10.05 -18.72
C THR A 42 8.63 -11.55 -18.52
N SER A 43 8.60 -12.02 -17.26
CA SER A 43 8.80 -13.45 -16.94
C SER A 43 7.77 -14.35 -17.63
N SER A 44 8.10 -15.62 -17.82
CA SER A 44 7.16 -16.62 -18.34
C SER A 44 6.29 -17.26 -17.25
N ASN A 45 6.30 -16.71 -16.04
CA ASN A 45 5.51 -17.26 -14.94
C ASN A 45 4.02 -17.10 -15.26
N GLY A 46 3.24 -18.15 -15.02
CA GLY A 46 1.79 -18.14 -15.20
C GLY A 46 1.27 -18.46 -16.61
N TYR A 47 2.11 -18.91 -17.56
CA TYR A 47 1.57 -19.46 -18.81
C TYR A 47 0.85 -20.80 -18.54
N PHE A 48 -0.40 -20.92 -19.02
CA PHE A 48 -1.32 -22.08 -18.94
C PHE A 48 -0.69 -23.47 -19.14
N ARG A 49 0.48 -23.55 -19.78
CA ARG A 49 1.24 -24.77 -20.03
C ARG A 49 1.67 -25.50 -18.73
N ASP A 50 1.90 -24.78 -17.63
CA ASP A 50 2.37 -25.40 -16.38
C ASP A 50 1.23 -26.05 -15.56
N ILE A 51 0.02 -25.47 -15.61
CA ILE A 51 -1.17 -26.03 -14.96
C ILE A 51 -1.65 -27.30 -15.70
N ALA A 52 -1.60 -27.29 -17.04
CA ALA A 52 -1.95 -28.47 -17.85
C ALA A 52 -0.96 -29.64 -17.64
N SER A 53 0.33 -29.37 -17.45
CA SER A 53 1.34 -30.41 -17.25
C SER A 53 1.21 -31.13 -15.90
N THR A 54 0.77 -30.41 -14.86
CA THR A 54 0.60 -30.94 -13.50
C THR A 54 -0.69 -31.75 -13.35
N ALA A 55 -1.77 -31.36 -14.04
CA ALA A 55 -3.01 -32.15 -14.11
C ALA A 55 -2.83 -33.43 -14.95
N MET A 56 -2.01 -33.39 -16.01
CA MET A 56 -1.73 -34.56 -16.84
C MET A 56 -0.78 -35.56 -16.17
N SER A 57 0.21 -35.12 -15.38
CA SER A 57 1.13 -36.02 -14.67
C SER A 57 0.41 -36.82 -13.57
N ARG A 58 -0.58 -36.22 -12.89
CA ARG A 58 -1.44 -36.93 -11.92
C ARG A 58 -2.35 -37.97 -12.59
N ARG A 59 -2.90 -37.69 -13.79
CA ARG A 59 -3.69 -38.69 -14.56
C ARG A 59 -2.84 -39.85 -15.09
N ALA A 60 -1.59 -39.61 -15.44
CA ALA A 60 -0.66 -40.67 -15.84
C ALA A 60 -0.22 -41.52 -14.64
N ALA A 61 -0.08 -40.93 -13.45
CA ALA A 61 0.27 -41.65 -12.22
C ALA A 61 -0.88 -42.48 -11.64
N LEU A 62 -2.14 -42.05 -11.82
CA LEU A 62 -3.34 -42.79 -11.36
C LEU A 62 -3.89 -43.78 -12.40
N GLY A 63 -3.41 -43.75 -13.64
CA GLY A 63 -3.94 -44.57 -14.76
C GLY A 63 -3.24 -45.91 -15.01
N LEU A 64 -2.17 -46.26 -14.27
CA LEU A 64 -1.34 -47.43 -14.56
C LEU A 64 -1.30 -48.52 -13.47
N GLY A 65 -2.20 -48.49 -12.49
CA GLY A 65 -2.19 -49.47 -11.41
C GLY A 65 -3.56 -49.80 -10.82
N ALA A 66 -4.40 -50.54 -11.55
CA ALA A 66 -5.45 -51.38 -10.96
C ALA A 66 -6.12 -52.28 -12.02
N ALA A 67 -5.46 -53.38 -12.37
CA ALA A 67 -6.15 -54.55 -12.91
C ALA A 67 -6.42 -55.51 -11.74
N GLY A 68 -7.70 -55.78 -11.43
CA GLY A 68 -8.07 -57.01 -10.72
C GLY A 68 -9.11 -56.90 -9.59
N ALA A 69 -10.21 -57.61 -9.83
CA ALA A 69 -11.12 -58.26 -8.88
C ALA A 69 -12.25 -57.44 -8.20
N LEU A 70 -13.43 -57.71 -8.74
CA LEU A 70 -14.79 -57.46 -8.26
C LEU A 70 -15.11 -58.34 -7.03
N ALA A 71 -15.72 -57.78 -5.98
CA ALA A 71 -16.54 -58.52 -5.03
C ALA A 71 -17.67 -57.62 -4.49
N VAL A 72 -18.91 -57.88 -4.93
CA VAL A 72 -20.13 -57.28 -4.42
C VAL A 72 -20.60 -58.09 -3.22
N VAL A 73 -20.70 -57.46 -2.05
CA VAL A 73 -21.46 -57.98 -0.90
C VAL A 73 -22.41 -56.89 -0.42
N LEU A 74 -23.70 -57.17 -0.58
CA LEU A 74 -24.84 -56.44 -0.01
C LEU A 74 -24.96 -56.75 1.49
N GLY A 75 -25.12 -55.73 2.33
CA GLY A 75 -25.47 -55.91 3.73
C GLY A 75 -25.38 -54.60 4.51
N GLY A 76 -26.53 -53.97 4.78
CA GLY A 76 -26.62 -52.69 5.47
C GLY A 76 -26.35 -52.76 6.98
N THR A 77 -25.93 -51.63 7.53
CA THR A 77 -26.51 -50.95 8.70
C THR A 77 -25.85 -49.58 8.75
N GLY A 78 -26.68 -48.54 8.83
CA GLY A 78 -26.23 -47.15 8.82
C GLY A 78 -25.40 -46.82 10.05
N THR A 79 -24.20 -46.31 9.81
CA THR A 79 -23.49 -45.41 10.72
C THR A 79 -22.85 -44.34 9.83
N ASP A 80 -23.37 -43.12 9.91
CA ASP A 80 -22.79 -41.94 9.28
C ASP A 80 -21.35 -41.78 9.78
N ALA A 81 -20.40 -42.10 8.91
CA ALA A 81 -19.00 -41.79 9.13
C ALA A 81 -18.82 -40.29 8.90
N ALA A 82 -18.64 -39.55 9.99
CA ALA A 82 -18.24 -38.16 9.97
C ALA A 82 -16.97 -37.98 9.14
N VAL A 83 -17.05 -37.13 8.13
CA VAL A 83 -15.89 -36.58 7.42
C VAL A 83 -15.08 -35.82 8.47
N ALA A 84 -13.84 -36.26 8.68
CA ALA A 84 -12.92 -35.61 9.60
C ALA A 84 -12.53 -34.23 9.05
N ASP A 85 -13.08 -33.19 9.66
CA ASP A 85 -12.61 -31.82 9.58
C ASP A 85 -11.18 -31.74 10.14
N SER A 86 -10.19 -31.65 9.26
CA SER A 86 -8.79 -31.43 9.61
C SER A 86 -8.39 -29.97 9.44
N GLY A 87 -9.29 -29.03 9.75
CA GLY A 87 -8.94 -27.63 9.95
C GLY A 87 -8.19 -27.45 11.27
N SER A 88 -6.96 -26.94 11.22
CA SER A 88 -6.30 -26.33 12.38
C SER A 88 -7.25 -25.31 12.99
N GLY A 89 -7.61 -25.52 14.26
CA GLY A 89 -8.77 -24.88 14.88
C GLY A 89 -8.84 -23.37 14.68
N LEU A 90 -9.91 -22.93 14.03
CA LEU A 90 -10.33 -21.52 13.97
C LEU A 90 -10.26 -20.88 15.36
N SER A 91 -9.75 -19.64 15.44
CA SER A 91 -9.73 -18.87 16.67
C SER A 91 -11.15 -18.75 17.25
N ASP A 92 -11.27 -18.55 18.56
CA ASP A 92 -12.57 -18.39 19.22
C ASP A 92 -13.41 -17.25 18.61
N ALA A 93 -12.76 -16.21 18.06
CA ALA A 93 -13.40 -15.13 17.31
C ALA A 93 -14.02 -15.63 15.99
N ALA A 94 -13.30 -16.47 15.24
CA ALA A 94 -13.81 -17.08 14.02
C ALA A 94 -14.96 -18.09 14.26
N LYS A 95 -15.14 -18.59 15.49
CA LYS A 95 -16.25 -19.49 15.88
C LYS A 95 -17.46 -18.77 16.47
N LYS A 96 -17.27 -17.65 17.17
CA LYS A 96 -18.33 -16.91 17.89
C LYS A 96 -18.85 -15.69 17.12
N GLY A 97 -18.16 -15.31 16.05
CA GLY A 97 -18.38 -14.07 15.34
C GLY A 97 -17.68 -12.88 16.03
N PHE A 98 -17.40 -11.84 15.27
CA PHE A 98 -16.85 -10.58 15.73
C PHE A 98 -17.85 -9.84 16.64
N GLY A 99 -17.30 -9.05 17.56
CA GLY A 99 -18.12 -8.19 18.43
C GLY A 99 -18.88 -7.12 17.63
N LYS A 100 -19.83 -6.44 18.26
CA LYS A 100 -20.48 -5.28 17.64
C LYS A 100 -19.67 -4.03 17.86
N SER A 101 -19.23 -3.39 16.77
CA SER A 101 -18.54 -2.10 16.83
C SER A 101 -19.41 -1.03 17.48
N LYS A 102 -18.80 -0.14 18.28
CA LYS A 102 -19.47 1.05 18.83
C LYS A 102 -19.69 2.13 17.77
N LEU A 103 -18.95 2.08 16.66
CA LEU A 103 -19.09 2.98 15.52
C LEU A 103 -20.23 2.48 14.62
N THR A 104 -21.45 2.88 14.94
CA THR A 104 -22.62 2.62 14.08
C THR A 104 -22.88 3.81 13.16
N PHE A 105 -23.29 3.55 11.92
CA PHE A 105 -23.63 4.58 10.94
C PHE A 105 -24.63 4.01 9.92
N ALA A 106 -25.36 4.90 9.24
CA ALA A 106 -26.03 4.56 8.00
C ALA A 106 -25.05 4.88 6.85
N PRO A 107 -24.85 3.98 5.87
CA PRO A 107 -23.93 4.25 4.78
C PRO A 107 -24.35 5.50 4.02
N ILE A 108 -23.37 6.30 3.57
CA ILE A 108 -23.65 7.43 2.69
C ILE A 108 -24.09 6.94 1.32
N LYS A 109 -24.74 7.81 0.55
CA LYS A 109 -24.89 7.57 -0.88
C LYS A 109 -23.55 7.81 -1.57
N PRO A 110 -23.22 7.07 -2.65
CA PRO A 110 -22.09 7.39 -3.51
C PRO A 110 -22.14 8.85 -3.96
N VAL A 111 -20.99 9.51 -3.92
CA VAL A 111 -20.84 10.93 -4.24
C VAL A 111 -20.24 11.05 -5.64
N ASP A 112 -20.85 11.85 -6.51
CA ASP A 112 -20.38 12.10 -7.87
C ASP A 112 -18.92 12.60 -7.89
N ALA A 113 -18.13 12.10 -8.82
CA ALA A 113 -16.70 12.40 -8.94
C ALA A 113 -16.38 13.90 -9.12
N ALA A 114 -17.34 14.72 -9.55
CA ALA A 114 -17.14 16.15 -9.73
C ALA A 114 -17.34 16.98 -8.44
N VAL A 115 -17.78 16.36 -7.35
CA VAL A 115 -18.12 17.07 -6.10
C VAL A 115 -16.88 17.35 -5.26
N ASP A 116 -16.58 18.62 -5.03
CA ASP A 116 -15.50 19.07 -4.14
C ASP A 116 -15.99 19.19 -2.68
N ALA A 117 -16.26 18.05 -2.03
CA ALA A 117 -16.69 18.01 -0.63
C ALA A 117 -16.22 16.76 0.09
N PHE A 118 -15.77 16.91 1.33
CA PHE A 118 -15.57 15.78 2.25
C PHE A 118 -16.93 15.42 2.89
N THR A 119 -17.46 14.26 2.51
CA THR A 119 -18.83 13.82 2.87
C THR A 119 -18.77 12.69 3.90
N VAL A 120 -19.54 12.81 4.98
CA VAL A 120 -19.61 11.86 6.09
C VAL A 120 -21.06 11.49 6.42
N PRO A 121 -21.32 10.41 7.19
CA PRO A 121 -22.67 9.99 7.50
C PRO A 121 -23.44 11.01 8.33
N GLU A 122 -24.77 10.92 8.30
CA GLU A 122 -25.61 11.69 9.21
C GLU A 122 -25.24 11.41 10.68
N GLY A 123 -25.18 12.47 11.49
CA GLY A 123 -24.75 12.38 12.89
C GLY A 123 -23.23 12.47 13.11
N PHE A 124 -22.43 12.55 12.04
CA PHE A 124 -20.99 12.77 12.10
C PHE A 124 -20.60 14.18 11.66
N GLU A 125 -19.45 14.65 12.15
CA GLU A 125 -18.74 15.85 11.71
C GLU A 125 -17.28 15.50 11.42
N TRP A 126 -16.60 16.32 10.61
CA TRP A 126 -15.18 16.15 10.29
C TRP A 126 -14.40 17.45 10.49
N ARG A 127 -13.09 17.33 10.76
CA ARG A 127 -12.14 18.46 10.85
C ARG A 127 -10.74 18.03 10.38
N PRO A 128 -9.96 18.87 9.71
CA PRO A 128 -8.55 18.59 9.51
C PRO A 128 -7.82 18.62 10.86
N ILE A 129 -6.92 17.66 11.11
CA ILE A 129 -5.97 17.69 12.22
C ILE A 129 -4.80 18.61 11.84
N ILE A 130 -4.22 18.37 10.66
CA ILE A 130 -3.09 19.09 10.11
C ILE A 130 -3.14 19.02 8.58
N ARG A 131 -2.61 20.05 7.92
CA ARG A 131 -2.69 20.25 6.47
C ARG A 131 -1.29 20.54 5.93
N TRP A 132 -1.05 20.25 4.65
CA TRP A 132 0.18 20.66 3.96
C TRP A 132 0.51 22.13 4.26
N GLY A 133 1.77 22.40 4.61
CA GLY A 133 2.27 23.74 4.90
C GLY A 133 2.06 24.20 6.35
N ASP A 134 1.26 23.50 7.16
CA ASP A 134 1.10 23.88 8.57
C ASP A 134 2.46 23.81 9.31
N PRO A 135 2.80 24.81 10.15
CA PRO A 135 4.10 24.92 10.78
C PRO A 135 4.28 23.90 11.91
N LEU A 136 5.43 23.21 11.95
CA LEU A 136 5.68 22.15 12.94
C LEU A 136 6.52 22.58 14.14
N PHE A 137 7.45 23.52 13.98
CA PHE A 137 8.39 23.95 15.01
C PHE A 137 8.01 25.34 15.55
N ALA A 138 8.55 25.70 16.72
CA ALA A 138 8.24 26.97 17.39
C ALA A 138 8.59 28.20 16.55
N ASP A 139 9.60 28.09 15.71
CA ASP A 139 10.14 29.08 14.77
C ASP A 139 9.81 28.74 13.30
N SER A 140 8.95 27.75 13.04
CA SER A 140 8.49 27.48 11.68
C SER A 140 7.75 28.69 11.10
N PRO A 141 8.06 29.10 9.86
CA PRO A 141 7.32 30.17 9.21
C PRO A 141 5.87 29.73 8.96
N ALA A 142 4.94 30.68 9.06
CA ALA A 142 3.56 30.46 8.65
C ALA A 142 3.50 30.11 7.16
N PHE A 143 2.50 29.32 6.76
CA PHE A 143 2.29 29.00 5.36
C PHE A 143 1.94 30.25 4.56
N ASP A 144 2.73 30.55 3.54
CA ASP A 144 2.47 31.59 2.56
C ASP A 144 2.49 30.97 1.16
N LEU A 145 1.31 30.72 0.62
CA LEU A 145 1.11 30.08 -0.68
C LEU A 145 1.86 30.80 -1.81
N ASN A 146 2.01 32.13 -1.74
CA ASN A 146 2.58 32.93 -2.83
C ASN A 146 4.09 33.20 -2.67
N ASN A 147 4.67 32.88 -1.51
CA ASN A 147 6.07 33.15 -1.19
C ASN A 147 6.73 31.96 -0.48
N GLN A 148 6.53 30.78 -1.06
CA GLN A 148 7.11 29.53 -0.55
C GLN A 148 8.63 29.50 -0.77
N THR A 149 9.33 28.79 0.13
CA THR A 149 10.75 28.47 -0.03
C THR A 149 11.01 27.05 0.46
N ALA A 150 12.06 26.41 -0.06
CA ALA A 150 12.47 25.08 0.39
C ALA A 150 12.80 25.06 1.89
N ALA A 151 13.42 26.13 2.39
CA ALA A 151 13.74 26.29 3.80
C ALA A 151 12.49 26.36 4.69
N ALA A 152 11.42 27.05 4.23
CA ALA A 152 10.14 27.06 4.93
C ALA A 152 9.46 25.68 4.89
N GLN A 153 9.40 25.06 3.71
CA GLN A 153 8.76 23.78 3.51
C GLN A 153 9.43 22.65 4.33
N ALA A 154 10.75 22.69 4.49
CA ALA A 154 11.50 21.75 5.34
C ALA A 154 11.09 21.82 6.82
N ARG A 155 10.44 22.91 7.25
CA ARG A 155 9.94 23.15 8.61
C ARG A 155 8.43 23.04 8.75
N GLN A 156 7.72 22.64 7.70
CA GLN A 156 6.27 22.55 7.64
C GLN A 156 5.82 21.11 7.39
N PHE A 157 4.54 20.81 7.58
CA PHE A 157 3.96 19.52 7.19
C PHE A 157 4.11 19.31 5.67
N GLY A 158 4.47 18.10 5.25
CA GLY A 158 4.72 17.77 3.85
C GLY A 158 3.47 17.76 2.99
N TYR A 159 3.64 17.47 1.70
CA TYR A 159 2.55 17.38 0.72
C TYR A 159 1.97 15.95 0.69
N ASN A 160 1.02 15.65 -0.21
CA ASN A 160 0.38 14.34 -0.46
C ASN A 160 0.62 13.32 0.64
N ASN A 161 -0.03 13.58 1.79
CA ASN A 161 0.01 12.67 2.91
C ASN A 161 -0.59 11.34 2.49
N ASP A 162 0.04 10.27 2.93
CA ASP A 162 -0.41 8.90 2.67
C ASP A 162 -0.60 8.18 4.01
N TYR A 163 -0.06 6.97 4.21
CA TYR A 163 -0.16 6.23 5.46
C TYR A 163 0.03 7.12 6.67
N THR A 164 -0.86 6.92 7.63
CA THR A 164 -0.83 7.64 8.89
C THR A 164 -1.27 6.72 10.02
N ASP A 165 -0.68 6.94 11.19
CA ASP A 165 -1.16 6.33 12.44
C ASP A 165 -1.07 7.33 13.60
N ILE A 166 -1.92 7.12 14.62
CA ILE A 166 -1.99 7.93 15.83
C ILE A 166 -1.65 7.02 17.02
N LEU A 167 -0.43 7.16 17.52
CA LEU A 167 0.06 6.35 18.64
C LEU A 167 -0.03 7.15 19.95
N PRO A 168 -0.82 6.70 20.94
CA PRO A 168 -0.92 7.38 22.23
C PRO A 168 0.43 7.47 22.93
N ILE A 169 0.75 8.63 23.51
CA ILE A 169 1.95 8.78 24.36
C ILE A 169 1.67 8.07 25.70
N PRO A 170 2.50 7.08 26.10
CA PRO A 170 2.31 6.35 27.36
C PRO A 170 2.23 7.27 28.57
N GLY A 171 1.34 6.94 29.52
CA GLY A 171 1.12 7.73 30.73
C GLY A 171 0.36 9.05 30.54
N SER A 172 0.01 9.44 29.31
CA SER A 172 -0.75 10.68 29.04
C SER A 172 -2.24 10.59 29.38
N LYS A 173 -2.75 9.39 29.68
CA LYS A 173 -4.18 9.06 29.85
C LYS A 173 -4.99 9.36 28.58
N ASP A 174 -4.44 8.96 27.43
CA ASP A 174 -5.00 9.16 26.09
C ASP A 174 -5.27 10.62 25.74
N ARG A 175 -4.50 11.56 26.32
CA ARG A 175 -4.64 13.00 26.05
C ARG A 175 -3.56 13.54 25.14
N ARG A 176 -2.49 12.77 24.92
CA ARG A 176 -1.42 13.08 23.97
C ARG A 176 -1.12 11.87 23.11
N ALA A 177 -0.76 12.13 21.87
CA ALA A 177 -0.36 11.11 20.90
C ALA A 177 0.71 11.66 19.98
N VAL A 178 1.38 10.79 19.23
CA VAL A 178 2.13 11.16 18.03
C VAL A 178 1.34 10.74 16.81
N LEU A 179 1.18 11.65 15.86
CA LEU A 179 0.73 11.41 14.51
C LEU A 179 1.97 11.16 13.66
N PHE A 180 2.07 9.98 13.04
CA PHE A 180 3.03 9.73 11.99
C PHE A 180 2.34 9.88 10.63
N THR A 181 3.04 10.41 9.63
CA THR A 181 2.51 10.56 8.27
C THR A 181 3.61 10.39 7.21
N ASN A 182 3.31 9.58 6.20
CA ASN A 182 4.07 9.51 4.94
C ASN A 182 3.75 10.71 4.05
N HIS A 183 4.72 11.19 3.27
CA HIS A 183 4.55 12.22 2.22
C HIS A 183 5.09 11.68 0.90
N GLU A 184 4.21 11.11 0.10
CA GLU A 184 4.54 10.24 -1.03
C GLU A 184 5.14 11.03 -2.19
N TYR A 185 4.44 12.08 -2.64
CA TYR A 185 4.84 12.90 -3.77
C TYR A 185 4.38 14.37 -3.71
N THR A 186 4.63 15.14 -4.78
CA THR A 186 4.25 16.55 -4.91
C THR A 186 3.57 16.87 -6.24
N ASN A 187 2.71 17.89 -6.25
CA ASN A 187 2.07 18.44 -7.45
C ASN A 187 2.50 19.90 -7.66
N GLU A 188 3.75 20.12 -8.11
CA GLU A 188 4.30 21.48 -8.24
C GLU A 188 3.47 22.42 -9.12
N ASN A 189 2.68 21.90 -10.07
CA ASN A 189 1.76 22.66 -10.94
C ASN A 189 0.61 23.35 -10.19
N ILE A 190 0.20 22.80 -9.04
CA ILE A 190 -0.85 23.39 -8.19
C ILE A 190 -0.30 23.92 -6.87
N MET A 191 0.93 23.54 -6.49
CA MET A 191 1.62 24.12 -5.34
C MET A 191 2.20 25.51 -5.66
N LEU A 192 2.66 25.75 -6.89
CA LEU A 192 3.44 26.95 -7.24
C LEU A 192 2.86 27.68 -8.46
N PRO A 193 2.94 29.02 -8.52
CA PRO A 193 2.46 29.78 -9.67
C PRO A 193 3.31 29.49 -10.91
N VAL A 194 2.70 29.66 -12.09
CA VAL A 194 3.41 29.56 -13.36
C VAL A 194 4.57 30.56 -13.41
N GLY A 195 5.75 30.09 -13.81
CA GLY A 195 6.95 30.93 -13.93
C GLY A 195 7.77 31.06 -12.64
N PHE A 196 7.45 30.29 -11.59
CA PHE A 196 8.30 30.16 -10.40
C PHE A 196 9.72 29.70 -10.79
N ASP A 197 10.73 30.08 -9.99
CA ASP A 197 12.11 29.66 -10.21
C ASP A 197 12.20 28.13 -10.22
N ALA A 198 12.83 27.56 -11.27
CA ALA A 198 12.81 26.12 -11.48
C ALA A 198 13.64 25.35 -10.44
N ALA A 199 14.77 25.91 -9.99
CA ALA A 199 15.61 25.25 -8.99
C ALA A 199 14.95 25.31 -7.61
N GLU A 200 14.38 26.46 -7.24
CA GLU A 200 13.63 26.61 -5.99
C GLU A 200 12.37 25.74 -5.99
N ALA A 201 11.65 25.63 -7.11
CA ALA A 201 10.49 24.74 -7.23
C ALA A 201 10.87 23.27 -6.98
N ARG A 202 11.99 22.80 -7.57
CA ARG A 202 12.50 21.45 -7.31
C ARG A 202 12.92 21.26 -5.85
N ALA A 203 13.54 22.27 -5.24
CA ALA A 203 13.95 22.24 -3.85
C ALA A 203 12.74 22.23 -2.88
N ILE A 204 11.69 23.00 -3.17
CA ILE A 204 10.40 22.95 -2.44
C ILE A 204 9.78 21.56 -2.58
N GLY A 205 9.75 21.02 -3.80
CA GLY A 205 9.29 19.65 -4.07
C GLY A 205 10.02 18.64 -3.20
N ARG A 206 11.37 18.64 -3.20
CA ARG A 206 12.19 17.76 -2.33
C ARG A 206 11.85 17.94 -0.85
N ALA A 207 11.76 19.18 -0.38
CA ALA A 207 11.48 19.47 1.03
C ALA A 207 10.05 19.10 1.48
N ALA A 208 9.13 18.88 0.54
CA ALA A 208 7.75 18.46 0.82
C ALA A 208 7.54 16.94 0.84
N HIS A 209 8.52 16.15 0.37
CA HIS A 209 8.52 14.68 0.46
C HIS A 209 8.99 14.18 1.84
N GLY A 210 8.94 12.85 2.02
CA GLY A 210 9.55 12.15 3.13
C GLY A 210 8.52 11.82 4.20
N LEU A 211 8.83 12.06 5.47
CA LEU A 211 7.97 11.66 6.59
C LEU A 211 7.79 12.81 7.58
N ALA A 212 6.74 12.74 8.39
CA ALA A 212 6.51 13.64 9.51
C ALA A 212 6.06 12.88 10.77
N VAL A 213 6.53 13.37 11.92
CA VAL A 213 5.97 13.05 13.24
C VAL A 213 5.46 14.35 13.84
N VAL A 214 4.24 14.33 14.38
CA VAL A 214 3.58 15.52 14.94
C VAL A 214 2.86 15.15 16.23
N GLU A 215 3.13 15.85 17.32
CA GLU A 215 2.39 15.63 18.55
C GLU A 215 0.98 16.17 18.46
N LEU A 216 0.06 15.39 19.02
CA LEU A 216 -1.34 15.73 19.16
C LEU A 216 -1.72 15.87 20.62
N GLU A 217 -2.69 16.74 20.89
CA GLU A 217 -3.36 16.84 22.19
C GLU A 217 -4.89 16.82 22.05
N ARG A 218 -5.55 16.28 23.07
CA ARG A 218 -7.00 16.36 23.22
C ARG A 218 -7.41 16.48 24.68
N LYS A 219 -8.60 17.02 24.92
CA LYS A 219 -9.14 17.20 26.28
C LYS A 219 -9.43 15.86 26.97
N ASN A 220 -9.97 14.90 26.24
CA ASN A 220 -10.26 13.52 26.65
C ASN A 220 -10.59 12.67 25.41
N LYS A 221 -10.78 11.36 25.60
CA LYS A 221 -11.05 10.38 24.53
C LYS A 221 -12.26 10.65 23.63
N ASN A 222 -13.20 11.50 24.05
CA ASN A 222 -14.39 11.85 23.26
C ASN A 222 -14.25 13.23 22.59
N LYS A 223 -13.03 13.80 22.53
CA LYS A 223 -12.80 15.10 21.91
C LYS A 223 -11.77 14.99 20.78
N PRO A 224 -11.97 15.75 19.69
CA PRO A 224 -11.03 15.82 18.58
C PRO A 224 -9.60 16.13 19.02
N TRP A 225 -8.64 15.57 18.30
CA TRP A 225 -7.23 15.91 18.40
C TRP A 225 -6.94 17.28 17.79
N ASN A 226 -5.96 17.97 18.34
CA ASN A 226 -5.34 19.16 17.75
C ASN A 226 -3.83 18.91 17.68
N TYR A 227 -3.18 19.32 16.61
CA TYR A 227 -1.73 19.25 16.55
C TYR A 227 -1.08 20.33 17.41
N VAL A 228 0.11 20.05 17.93
CA VAL A 228 0.86 20.96 18.81
C VAL A 228 2.09 21.46 18.08
N GLN A 229 2.05 22.70 17.59
CA GLN A 229 3.22 23.36 17.01
C GLN A 229 4.33 23.54 18.08
N GLY A 230 5.57 23.24 17.71
CA GLY A 230 6.73 23.37 18.59
C GLY A 230 6.86 22.28 19.65
N ALA A 231 6.07 21.21 19.56
CA ALA A 231 6.17 20.09 20.47
C ALA A 231 7.49 19.31 20.27
N PRO A 232 8.08 18.75 21.36
CA PRO A 232 9.42 18.18 21.32
C PRO A 232 9.57 16.95 20.43
N LEU A 233 8.51 16.18 20.18
CA LEU A 233 8.56 15.02 19.28
C LEU A 233 8.31 15.38 17.81
N ASN A 234 7.98 16.63 17.49
CA ASN A 234 7.76 17.03 16.10
C ASN A 234 9.04 16.83 15.28
N ARG A 235 8.93 16.21 14.11
CA ARG A 235 10.07 15.90 13.26
C ARG A 235 9.67 15.85 11.78
N ARG A 236 10.55 16.37 10.92
CA ARG A 236 10.53 16.10 9.48
C ARG A 236 11.70 15.19 9.12
N PHE A 237 11.43 14.23 8.26
CA PHE A 237 12.43 13.40 7.62
C PHE A 237 12.51 13.84 6.17
N LEU A 238 13.62 14.47 5.80
CA LEU A 238 13.85 15.09 4.50
C LEU A 238 14.67 14.16 3.59
N THR A 239 14.85 14.55 2.33
CA THR A 239 15.62 13.80 1.33
C THR A 239 17.11 13.65 1.67
N ASP A 240 17.61 14.36 2.68
CA ASP A 240 18.98 14.29 3.20
C ASP A 240 19.07 13.68 4.62
N THR A 241 17.93 13.31 5.24
CA THR A 241 17.93 12.61 6.53
C THR A 241 18.62 11.26 6.37
N ILE A 242 19.51 10.90 7.30
CA ILE A 242 20.30 9.67 7.23
C ILE A 242 19.47 8.49 7.76
N TYR A 243 19.43 7.43 6.97
CA TYR A 243 18.85 6.13 7.31
C TYR A 243 19.95 5.07 7.40
N GLU A 244 19.86 4.17 8.36
CA GLU A 244 20.73 2.99 8.44
C GLU A 244 20.17 1.86 7.56
N LEU A 245 20.93 1.36 6.60
CA LEU A 245 20.61 0.10 5.94
C LEU A 245 20.99 -1.07 6.86
N THR A 246 20.01 -1.90 7.18
CA THR A 246 20.19 -3.11 8.00
C THR A 246 19.97 -4.37 7.18
N GLY A 247 20.36 -5.51 7.73
CA GLY A 247 20.22 -6.83 7.09
C GLY A 247 21.30 -7.15 6.05
N PRO A 248 21.16 -8.29 5.34
CA PRO A 248 22.27 -8.90 4.62
C PRO A 248 22.79 -8.13 3.39
N ALA A 249 22.04 -7.17 2.83
CA ALA A 249 22.53 -6.35 1.72
C ALA A 249 23.40 -5.17 2.20
N ALA A 250 23.32 -4.79 3.47
CA ALA A 250 24.08 -3.68 4.03
C ALA A 250 25.59 -3.93 3.93
N GLY A 251 26.33 -2.92 3.44
CA GLY A 251 27.77 -2.99 3.26
C GLY A 251 28.26 -3.81 2.07
N THR A 252 27.36 -4.32 1.24
CA THR A 252 27.72 -5.00 -0.01
C THR A 252 28.04 -3.99 -1.10
N ASN A 253 28.83 -4.40 -2.10
CA ASN A 253 29.16 -3.57 -3.26
C ASN A 253 27.95 -3.19 -4.13
N LEU A 254 26.78 -3.80 -3.91
CA LEU A 254 25.53 -3.50 -4.62
C LEU A 254 24.85 -2.23 -4.12
N VAL A 255 25.28 -1.71 -2.95
CA VAL A 255 24.66 -0.55 -2.29
C VAL A 255 25.71 0.51 -1.89
N THR A 256 26.96 0.40 -2.35
CA THR A 256 27.98 1.44 -2.13
C THR A 256 27.89 2.53 -3.20
N THR A 257 28.13 3.76 -2.79
CA THR A 257 28.31 4.91 -3.69
C THR A 257 29.55 5.72 -3.29
N ILE A 258 29.91 6.71 -4.09
CA ILE A 258 31.04 7.60 -3.79
C ILE A 258 30.86 8.37 -2.46
N ASP A 259 29.62 8.71 -2.12
CA ASP A 259 29.25 9.43 -0.89
C ASP A 259 29.11 8.49 0.33
N ASP A 260 28.89 7.19 0.10
CA ASP A 260 28.82 6.17 1.14
C ASP A 260 29.53 4.87 0.71
N PRO A 261 30.87 4.85 0.78
CA PRO A 261 31.66 3.65 0.48
C PRO A 261 31.40 2.49 1.45
N ALA A 262 30.79 2.75 2.60
CA ALA A 262 30.42 1.73 3.57
C ALA A 262 29.08 1.05 3.23
N GLY A 263 28.30 1.57 2.28
CA GLY A 263 27.05 0.98 1.80
C GLY A 263 26.01 0.78 2.92
N ARG A 264 25.92 1.73 3.86
CA ARG A 264 25.16 1.57 5.10
C ARG A 264 24.35 2.80 5.53
N TRP A 265 24.68 3.98 5.03
CA TRP A 265 24.09 5.25 5.48
C TRP A 265 23.47 5.97 4.29
N ILE A 266 22.15 5.85 4.16
CA ILE A 266 21.40 6.30 2.99
C ILE A 266 20.75 7.64 3.27
N LYS A 267 20.91 8.61 2.35
CA LYS A 267 20.27 9.92 2.45
C LYS A 267 18.86 9.85 1.86
N GLY A 268 17.87 10.00 2.72
CA GLY A 268 16.47 10.14 2.37
C GLY A 268 15.71 8.83 2.18
N THR A 269 14.43 9.03 1.97
CA THR A 269 13.41 8.04 1.62
C THR A 269 12.53 8.63 0.52
N LEU A 270 11.95 7.80 -0.36
CA LEU A 270 11.24 8.24 -1.56
C LEU A 270 9.99 7.40 -1.81
N GLY A 271 8.94 8.03 -2.35
CA GLY A 271 7.69 7.35 -2.72
C GLY A 271 7.08 6.62 -1.53
N ASN A 272 7.06 7.27 -0.36
CA ASN A 272 6.52 6.70 0.87
C ASN A 272 5.00 6.56 0.75
N CYS A 273 4.51 5.35 0.52
CA CYS A 273 3.12 5.05 0.18
C CYS A 273 2.32 4.64 1.43
N SER A 274 1.91 3.37 1.55
CA SER A 274 1.28 2.81 2.74
C SER A 274 2.30 2.48 3.88
N GLY A 275 1.84 1.75 4.90
CA GLY A 275 2.63 1.42 6.08
C GLY A 275 1.91 0.50 7.07
N GLY A 276 2.55 0.33 8.23
CA GLY A 276 2.01 -0.48 9.32
C GLY A 276 2.66 -0.17 10.66
N THR A 277 1.99 -0.53 11.76
CA THR A 277 2.51 -0.28 13.11
C THR A 277 2.98 -1.58 13.75
N THR A 278 4.22 -1.58 14.24
CA THR A 278 4.80 -2.76 14.88
C THR A 278 4.27 -2.94 16.32
N PRO A 279 4.20 -4.17 16.84
CA PRO A 279 3.89 -4.45 18.24
C PRO A 279 4.89 -3.88 19.26
N TRP A 280 5.98 -3.23 18.81
CA TRP A 280 6.94 -2.53 19.66
C TRP A 280 6.92 -1.01 19.45
N GLY A 281 5.89 -0.48 18.79
CA GLY A 281 5.59 0.96 18.73
C GLY A 281 6.41 1.75 17.72
N THR A 282 6.98 1.08 16.72
CA THR A 282 7.58 1.73 15.54
C THR A 282 6.63 1.69 14.35
N ILE A 283 6.87 2.56 13.39
CA ILE A 283 6.12 2.60 12.13
C ILE A 283 6.98 2.00 11.01
N LEU A 284 6.34 1.21 10.16
CA LEU A 284 6.86 0.75 8.88
C LEU A 284 6.25 1.57 7.75
N SER A 285 7.06 1.98 6.79
CA SER A 285 6.64 2.71 5.57
C SER A 285 7.24 2.05 4.35
N GLY A 286 6.47 1.92 3.26
CA GLY A 286 6.91 1.36 1.99
C GLY A 286 7.49 2.41 1.06
N GLU A 287 8.70 2.20 0.55
CA GLU A 287 9.19 2.94 -0.63
C GLU A 287 8.67 2.26 -1.91
N GLU A 288 7.74 2.92 -2.58
CA GLU A 288 6.92 2.34 -3.65
C GLU A 288 7.46 2.75 -5.03
N ASN A 289 6.92 3.81 -5.67
CA ASN A 289 7.39 4.30 -6.98
C ASN A 289 8.76 5.04 -6.97
N PHE A 290 9.76 4.52 -6.25
CA PHE A 290 11.10 5.10 -6.13
C PHE A 290 11.83 5.21 -7.48
N ASN A 291 11.51 4.36 -8.46
CA ASN A 291 12.16 4.34 -9.77
C ASN A 291 11.98 5.67 -10.53
N GLY A 292 10.84 6.35 -10.34
CA GLY A 292 10.53 7.63 -10.98
C GLY A 292 11.41 8.81 -10.58
N TYR A 293 12.30 8.60 -9.59
CA TYR A 293 13.22 9.61 -9.08
C TYR A 293 14.64 9.48 -9.63
N PHE A 294 14.95 8.43 -10.40
CA PHE A 294 16.29 8.16 -10.92
C PHE A 294 16.34 8.18 -12.44
N ALA A 295 17.21 9.03 -12.99
CA ALA A 295 17.68 8.86 -14.36
C ALA A 295 18.70 7.71 -14.40
N ALA A 296 18.58 6.81 -15.37
CA ALA A 296 19.40 5.60 -15.45
C ALA A 296 19.82 5.26 -16.89
N PRO A 297 20.77 4.33 -17.10
CA PRO A 297 21.05 3.78 -18.42
C PRO A 297 19.85 3.08 -19.07
N GLY A 298 18.94 2.49 -18.27
CA GLY A 298 17.69 1.89 -18.73
C GLY A 298 17.84 0.61 -19.56
N SER A 299 19.03 0.01 -19.58
CA SER A 299 19.40 -1.01 -20.58
C SER A 299 19.69 -2.38 -19.99
N SER A 300 20.11 -2.43 -18.73
CA SER A 300 20.36 -3.67 -18.00
C SER A 300 19.04 -4.44 -17.73
N ALA A 301 19.15 -5.71 -17.33
CA ALA A 301 17.97 -6.50 -16.99
C ALA A 301 17.30 -5.94 -15.71
N GLU A 302 18.13 -5.47 -14.78
CA GLU A 302 17.75 -4.83 -13.52
C GLU A 302 17.00 -3.53 -13.80
N ASP A 303 17.58 -2.64 -14.62
CA ASP A 303 16.96 -1.34 -14.93
C ASP A 303 15.55 -1.56 -15.50
N LYS A 304 15.44 -2.44 -16.50
CA LYS A 304 14.16 -2.73 -17.16
C LYS A 304 13.14 -3.32 -16.19
N ARG A 305 13.56 -4.21 -15.29
CA ARG A 305 12.64 -4.88 -14.38
C ARG A 305 12.14 -3.98 -13.25
N TYR A 306 12.91 -2.97 -12.88
CA TYR A 306 12.52 -1.96 -11.89
C TYR A 306 11.98 -0.67 -12.52
N GLY A 307 11.74 -0.64 -13.84
CA GLY A 307 11.18 0.53 -14.52
C GLY A 307 12.11 1.76 -14.53
N LEU A 308 13.43 1.55 -14.49
CA LEU A 308 14.43 2.59 -14.65
C LEU A 308 14.71 2.81 -16.14
N ALA A 309 14.83 4.07 -16.57
CA ALA A 309 14.91 4.42 -17.99
C ALA A 309 15.91 5.54 -18.29
N ALA A 310 16.42 5.54 -19.53
CA ALA A 310 17.26 6.60 -20.09
C ALA A 310 16.44 7.82 -20.54
N LYS A 311 15.73 8.43 -19.59
CA LYS A 311 14.97 9.67 -19.77
C LYS A 311 15.21 10.60 -18.58
N PRO A 312 15.05 11.92 -18.75
CA PRO A 312 14.89 12.83 -17.62
C PRO A 312 13.71 12.38 -16.75
N THR A 313 13.83 12.54 -15.44
CA THR A 313 12.73 12.25 -14.52
C THR A 313 11.69 13.38 -14.60
N THR A 314 10.43 13.11 -14.22
CA THR A 314 9.40 14.16 -14.16
C THR A 314 9.79 15.29 -13.19
N ARG A 315 10.50 14.94 -12.11
CA ARG A 315 10.92 15.86 -11.05
C ARG A 315 12.20 16.62 -11.37
N GLN A 316 13.06 16.05 -12.21
CA GLN A 316 14.32 16.63 -12.66
C GLN A 316 15.31 16.92 -11.52
N TRP A 317 15.25 16.16 -10.43
CA TRP A 317 16.16 16.35 -9.29
C TRP A 317 17.61 16.04 -9.63
N GLU A 318 17.84 15.21 -10.65
CA GLU A 318 19.16 14.94 -11.22
C GLU A 318 19.90 16.19 -11.72
N LEU A 319 19.19 17.29 -11.98
CA LEU A 319 19.79 18.56 -12.38
C LEU A 319 20.45 19.29 -11.19
N ASP A 320 20.01 19.02 -9.96
CA ASP A 320 20.48 19.70 -8.75
C ASP A 320 21.35 18.79 -7.87
N GLU A 321 21.01 17.49 -7.80
CA GLU A 321 21.65 16.50 -6.95
C GLU A 321 22.15 15.32 -7.80
N PRO A 322 23.48 15.22 -8.07
CA PRO A 322 24.05 14.23 -8.98
C PRO A 322 23.72 12.76 -8.68
N ARG A 323 23.37 12.44 -7.43
CA ARG A 323 23.01 11.09 -6.97
C ARG A 323 21.74 10.54 -7.63
N PHE A 324 20.84 11.41 -8.09
CA PHE A 324 19.61 10.99 -8.78
C PHE A 324 19.83 10.62 -10.26
N ASP A 325 21.08 10.65 -10.73
CA ASP A 325 21.45 10.11 -12.04
C ASP A 325 22.49 8.99 -11.87
N THR A 326 22.05 7.75 -12.02
CA THR A 326 22.90 6.56 -11.83
C THR A 326 23.91 6.37 -12.96
N ARG A 327 23.87 7.18 -14.02
CA ARG A 327 24.90 7.23 -15.06
C ARG A 327 26.15 7.98 -14.59
N ASN A 328 26.03 8.79 -13.54
CA ASN A 328 27.16 9.54 -13.00
C ASN A 328 28.17 8.58 -12.34
N PRO A 329 29.49 8.76 -12.58
CA PRO A 329 30.51 7.94 -11.95
C PRO A 329 30.40 7.93 -10.42
N GLY A 330 30.32 6.73 -9.83
CA GLY A 330 30.20 6.56 -8.38
C GLY A 330 28.77 6.51 -7.83
N TYR A 331 27.74 6.76 -8.66
CA TYR A 331 26.32 6.71 -8.26
C TYR A 331 25.51 5.59 -8.92
N ALA A 332 26.18 4.66 -9.61
CA ALA A 332 25.52 3.54 -10.31
C ALA A 332 24.58 2.71 -9.42
N ASN A 333 24.87 2.62 -8.12
CA ASN A 333 24.06 1.88 -7.14
C ASN A 333 23.11 2.78 -6.34
N GLU A 334 22.96 4.07 -6.64
CA GLU A 334 22.11 4.94 -5.81
C GLU A 334 20.65 4.46 -5.84
N SER A 335 20.13 4.03 -6.99
CA SER A 335 18.77 3.46 -7.08
C SER A 335 18.61 2.15 -6.29
N ASN A 336 19.69 1.38 -6.08
CA ASN A 336 19.68 0.16 -5.26
C ASN A 336 19.50 0.45 -3.76
N ARG A 337 19.66 1.71 -3.33
CA ARG A 337 19.53 2.16 -1.93
C ARG A 337 18.10 2.64 -1.60
N PHE A 338 17.15 2.42 -2.51
CA PHE A 338 15.72 2.72 -2.34
C PHE A 338 14.85 1.54 -2.80
N GLY A 339 13.58 1.54 -2.42
CA GLY A 339 12.65 0.41 -2.62
C GLY A 339 12.66 -0.56 -1.44
N TRP A 340 12.88 -0.05 -0.23
CA TRP A 340 12.95 -0.85 1.00
C TRP A 340 11.80 -0.50 1.95
N ILE A 341 11.46 -1.42 2.85
CA ILE A 341 10.69 -1.05 4.04
C ILE A 341 11.55 -0.20 4.97
N VAL A 342 11.01 0.96 5.33
CA VAL A 342 11.58 1.94 6.26
C VAL A 342 10.95 1.75 7.64
N GLU A 343 11.75 1.69 8.71
CA GLU A 343 11.26 1.69 10.10
C GLU A 343 11.64 3.00 10.81
N VAL A 344 10.64 3.64 11.41
CA VAL A 344 10.78 4.88 12.19
C VAL A 344 10.33 4.66 13.63
N ASP A 345 11.08 5.22 14.57
CA ASP A 345 10.64 5.38 15.95
C ASP A 345 9.99 6.76 16.15
N PRO A 346 8.65 6.85 16.22
CA PRO A 346 7.97 8.13 16.34
C PRO A 346 8.07 8.74 17.74
N PHE A 347 8.57 7.99 18.73
CA PHE A 347 8.73 8.46 20.10
C PHE A 347 10.15 8.96 20.42
N ASP A 348 11.10 8.81 19.48
CA ASP A 348 12.46 9.34 19.60
C ASP A 348 12.81 10.23 18.39
N PRO A 349 12.73 11.57 18.53
CA PRO A 349 13.01 12.49 17.44
C PRO A 349 14.50 12.55 17.08
N SER A 350 15.38 11.91 17.86
CA SER A 350 16.82 11.81 17.58
C SER A 350 17.23 10.47 16.96
N SER A 351 16.32 9.50 16.90
CA SER A 351 16.59 8.16 16.37
C SER A 351 17.00 8.21 14.90
N THR A 352 17.95 7.34 14.51
CA THR A 352 18.24 7.09 13.10
C THR A 352 17.23 6.06 12.58
N PRO A 353 16.38 6.43 11.61
CA PRO A 353 15.47 5.47 10.98
C PRO A 353 16.23 4.39 10.20
N LYS A 354 15.58 3.25 9.96
CA LYS A 354 16.22 2.08 9.34
C LYS A 354 15.58 1.74 8.00
N LYS A 355 16.36 1.19 7.07
CA LYS A 355 15.88 0.48 5.88
C LYS A 355 16.20 -1.00 6.04
N HIS A 356 15.22 -1.88 5.88
CA HIS A 356 15.35 -3.31 6.19
C HIS A 356 15.58 -4.16 4.95
N SER A 357 16.84 -4.44 4.62
CA SER A 357 17.15 -5.19 3.40
C SER A 357 16.70 -6.64 3.41
N ALA A 358 16.52 -7.26 4.58
CA ALA A 358 16.06 -8.64 4.70
C ALA A 358 14.63 -8.85 4.18
N MET A 359 13.86 -7.76 4.04
CA MET A 359 12.49 -7.76 3.54
C MET A 359 12.41 -7.64 2.00
N GLY A 360 13.56 -7.57 1.32
CA GLY A 360 13.66 -7.49 -0.14
C GLY A 360 13.43 -6.09 -0.69
N ARG A 361 13.85 -5.89 -1.95
CA ARG A 361 13.75 -4.60 -2.66
C ARG A 361 12.77 -4.67 -3.82
N PHE A 362 11.74 -3.84 -3.78
CA PHE A 362 10.72 -3.69 -4.82
C PHE A 362 9.86 -2.45 -4.54
N LYS A 363 8.74 -2.27 -5.24
CA LYS A 363 7.84 -1.14 -5.00
C LYS A 363 6.89 -1.51 -3.87
N HIS A 364 7.38 -1.36 -2.64
CA HIS A 364 6.60 -1.72 -1.47
C HIS A 364 5.46 -0.73 -1.32
N GLU A 365 4.23 -1.22 -1.38
CA GLU A 365 3.09 -0.45 -0.89
C GLU A 365 3.31 -0.11 0.60
N GLY A 366 3.60 -1.13 1.38
CA GLY A 366 3.79 -1.03 2.83
C GLY A 366 4.16 -2.38 3.43
N ALA A 367 4.18 -2.45 4.76
CA ALA A 367 4.34 -3.71 5.47
C ALA A 367 3.55 -3.69 6.78
N ASN A 368 2.61 -4.62 6.91
CA ASN A 368 1.93 -4.89 8.17
C ASN A 368 2.44 -6.20 8.78
N VAL A 369 2.54 -6.22 10.12
CA VAL A 369 3.17 -7.31 10.86
C VAL A 369 2.22 -7.98 11.84
N ILE A 370 2.42 -9.27 12.05
CA ILE A 370 1.76 -10.05 13.11
C ILE A 370 2.78 -10.89 13.86
N VAL A 371 2.58 -11.07 15.17
CA VAL A 371 3.34 -12.04 15.95
C VAL A 371 2.68 -13.40 15.79
N ALA A 372 3.37 -14.33 15.13
CA ALA A 372 2.92 -15.70 14.96
C ALA A 372 2.82 -16.43 16.31
N PRO A 373 2.04 -17.52 16.42
CA PRO A 373 1.90 -18.29 17.66
C PRO A 373 3.21 -18.82 18.26
N ASP A 374 4.26 -18.99 17.44
CA ASP A 374 5.59 -19.40 17.89
C ASP A 374 6.47 -18.24 18.37
N GLY A 375 5.95 -17.01 18.36
CA GLY A 375 6.61 -15.79 18.82
C GLY A 375 7.46 -15.09 17.77
N ARG A 376 7.60 -15.61 16.55
CA ARG A 376 8.27 -14.89 15.46
C ARG A 376 7.36 -13.82 14.86
N VAL A 377 7.96 -12.78 14.29
CA VAL A 377 7.25 -11.71 13.59
C VAL A 377 7.14 -12.09 12.12
N VAL A 378 5.95 -11.93 11.56
CA VAL A 378 5.68 -12.15 10.14
C VAL A 378 5.21 -10.84 9.53
N ALA A 379 5.79 -10.45 8.40
CA ALA A 379 5.38 -9.27 7.63
C ALA A 379 4.85 -9.72 6.26
N TYR A 380 3.78 -9.08 5.80
CA TYR A 380 3.23 -9.27 4.46
C TYR A 380 3.39 -7.97 3.67
N MET A 381 3.77 -8.09 2.38
CA MET A 381 4.17 -6.94 1.55
C MET A 381 3.65 -7.12 0.13
N GLY A 382 2.92 -6.13 -0.37
CA GLY A 382 2.53 -6.01 -1.78
C GLY A 382 3.63 -5.33 -2.60
N ASP A 383 3.83 -5.81 -3.83
CA ASP A 383 4.61 -5.12 -4.84
C ASP A 383 3.66 -4.49 -5.86
N ASP A 384 3.45 -3.17 -5.74
CA ASP A 384 2.45 -2.46 -6.54
C ASP A 384 2.95 -2.19 -7.96
N GLU A 385 2.91 -3.24 -8.77
CA GLU A 385 3.02 -3.12 -10.21
C GLU A 385 2.21 -4.21 -10.90
N ARG A 386 1.72 -3.91 -12.11
CA ARG A 386 0.95 -4.90 -12.88
C ARG A 386 1.80 -6.14 -13.08
N PHE A 387 1.21 -7.29 -12.73
CA PHE A 387 1.83 -8.60 -12.86
C PHE A 387 3.02 -8.86 -11.93
N ASP A 388 3.32 -8.00 -10.96
CA ASP A 388 4.26 -8.34 -9.90
C ASP A 388 3.53 -9.09 -8.76
N TYR A 389 4.12 -9.14 -7.57
CA TYR A 389 3.95 -10.28 -6.67
C TYR A 389 3.52 -9.88 -5.25
N LEU A 390 3.10 -10.90 -4.50
CA LEU A 390 2.86 -10.81 -3.06
C LEU A 390 4.01 -11.49 -2.30
N TYR A 391 4.55 -10.82 -1.29
CA TYR A 391 5.71 -11.28 -0.51
C TYR A 391 5.38 -11.49 0.97
N LYS A 392 6.21 -12.31 1.61
CA LYS A 392 6.14 -12.61 3.04
C LYS A 392 7.53 -12.70 3.64
N PHE A 393 7.73 -12.05 4.78
CA PHE A 393 8.94 -12.16 5.59
C PHE A 393 8.62 -12.81 6.94
N VAL A 394 9.52 -13.67 7.42
CA VAL A 394 9.43 -14.29 8.75
C VAL A 394 10.73 -14.02 9.51
N SER A 395 10.66 -13.32 10.64
CA SER A 395 11.83 -13.00 11.44
C SER A 395 12.54 -14.24 11.95
N LYS A 396 13.87 -14.19 12.03
CA LYS A 396 14.67 -15.22 12.70
C LYS A 396 14.53 -15.16 14.22
N GLY A 397 14.45 -13.95 14.76
CA GLY A 397 14.29 -13.70 16.19
C GLY A 397 12.83 -13.80 16.67
N PHE A 398 12.65 -13.70 17.98
CA PHE A 398 11.35 -13.78 18.64
C PHE A 398 10.99 -12.42 19.26
N TYR A 399 9.71 -12.06 19.15
CA TYR A 399 9.15 -10.89 19.80
C TYR A 399 9.27 -11.00 21.32
N LYS A 400 9.80 -9.95 21.96
CA LYS A 400 9.79 -9.81 23.42
C LYS A 400 8.65 -8.86 23.81
N PRO A 401 7.62 -9.31 24.54
CA PRO A 401 6.52 -8.45 24.95
C PRO A 401 6.95 -7.41 25.99
N GLY A 402 6.20 -6.32 26.07
CA GLY A 402 6.43 -5.22 27.02
C GLY A 402 7.33 -4.11 26.48
N ASP A 403 7.57 -3.11 27.31
CA ASP A 403 8.21 -1.83 26.98
C ASP A 403 9.61 -1.65 27.60
N SER A 404 10.19 -2.73 28.16
CA SER A 404 11.52 -2.66 28.74
C SER A 404 12.59 -2.30 27.70
N ALA A 405 13.67 -1.64 28.12
CA ALA A 405 14.78 -1.30 27.23
C ALA A 405 15.38 -2.54 26.53
N GLU A 406 15.36 -3.69 27.20
CA GLU A 406 15.81 -4.96 26.61
C GLU A 406 14.84 -5.48 25.54
N ALA A 407 13.53 -5.47 25.84
CA ALA A 407 12.49 -5.86 24.88
C ALA A 407 12.55 -4.96 23.64
N ARG A 408 12.64 -3.65 23.85
CA ARG A 408 12.78 -2.67 22.79
C ARG A 408 14.03 -2.92 21.94
N LYS A 409 15.20 -3.09 22.58
CA LYS A 409 16.46 -3.37 21.86
C LYS A 409 16.38 -4.66 21.03
N ASN A 410 15.74 -5.70 21.55
CA ASN A 410 15.49 -6.94 20.82
C ASN A 410 14.61 -6.70 19.59
N ASN A 411 13.45 -6.08 19.82
CA ASN A 411 12.40 -5.96 18.81
C ASN A 411 12.81 -5.07 17.63
N MET A 412 13.58 -4.02 17.88
CA MET A 412 14.17 -3.14 16.85
C MET A 412 15.10 -3.83 15.85
N ASN A 413 15.46 -5.10 16.06
CA ASN A 413 16.34 -5.86 15.15
C ASN A 413 15.63 -7.06 14.51
N LEU A 414 14.34 -7.29 14.79
CA LEU A 414 13.61 -8.47 14.30
C LEU A 414 13.42 -8.46 12.78
N LEU A 415 13.40 -7.28 12.16
CA LEU A 415 13.22 -7.11 10.71
C LEU A 415 14.56 -7.13 9.95
N SER A 416 15.69 -7.18 10.64
CA SER A 416 17.02 -7.17 10.02
C SER A 416 17.51 -8.58 9.63
N GLU A 417 16.92 -9.65 10.16
CA GLU A 417 17.29 -11.04 9.84
C GLU A 417 16.04 -11.94 9.82
N GLY A 418 15.88 -12.71 8.76
CA GLY A 418 14.77 -13.66 8.61
C GLY A 418 14.75 -14.34 7.25
N ASP A 419 13.63 -15.00 6.99
CA ASP A 419 13.35 -15.72 5.76
C ASP A 419 12.40 -14.89 4.89
N LEU A 420 12.66 -14.86 3.58
CA LEU A 420 11.87 -14.11 2.59
C LEU A 420 11.26 -15.07 1.57
N TYR A 421 9.98 -14.87 1.29
CA TYR A 421 9.20 -15.71 0.38
C TYR A 421 8.34 -14.87 -0.57
N VAL A 422 7.88 -15.51 -1.66
CA VAL A 422 6.95 -14.94 -2.64
C VAL A 422 5.80 -15.93 -2.92
N ALA A 423 4.58 -15.42 -3.10
CA ALA A 423 3.38 -16.25 -3.20
C ALA A 423 3.20 -16.93 -4.57
N ARG A 424 2.73 -18.18 -4.55
CA ARG A 424 2.11 -18.86 -5.70
C ARG A 424 0.71 -19.32 -5.31
N PHE A 425 -0.27 -18.94 -6.11
CA PHE A 425 -1.68 -19.28 -5.96
C PHE A 425 -2.07 -20.37 -6.97
N THR A 426 -2.92 -21.29 -6.51
CA THR A 426 -3.56 -22.34 -7.31
C THR A 426 -5.05 -22.29 -7.05
N GLY A 427 -5.84 -22.07 -8.09
CA GLY A 427 -7.30 -22.17 -8.05
C GLY A 427 -7.78 -23.62 -8.16
N ASP A 428 -8.95 -23.91 -7.61
CA ASP A 428 -9.57 -25.24 -7.65
C ASP A 428 -10.84 -25.34 -8.53
N SER A 429 -11.31 -24.22 -9.10
CA SER A 429 -12.35 -24.21 -10.12
C SER A 429 -11.88 -24.84 -11.44
N PRO A 430 -12.80 -25.39 -12.27
CA PRO A 430 -12.47 -25.81 -13.63
C PRO A 430 -11.93 -24.64 -14.46
N ALA A 431 -10.74 -24.81 -15.06
CA ALA A 431 -10.10 -23.76 -15.84
C ALA A 431 -10.94 -23.20 -17.01
N SER A 432 -11.92 -23.96 -17.50
CA SER A 432 -12.88 -23.50 -18.51
C SER A 432 -13.91 -22.48 -18.00
N GLU A 433 -14.09 -22.38 -16.68
CA GLU A 433 -15.00 -21.43 -16.03
C GLU A 433 -14.30 -20.10 -15.74
N ILE A 434 -12.96 -20.07 -15.71
CA ILE A 434 -12.16 -18.86 -15.57
C ILE A 434 -11.88 -18.27 -16.96
N ASP A 435 -12.94 -17.78 -17.60
CA ASP A 435 -12.90 -17.20 -18.96
C ASP A 435 -12.53 -15.71 -18.98
N GLY A 436 -12.32 -15.12 -17.81
CA GLY A 436 -11.94 -13.72 -17.64
C GLY A 436 -13.11 -12.73 -17.66
N THR A 437 -14.36 -13.20 -17.60
CA THR A 437 -15.54 -12.36 -17.39
C THR A 437 -15.70 -11.92 -15.93
N GLY A 438 -15.02 -12.57 -15.00
CA GLY A 438 -15.25 -12.42 -13.55
C GLY A 438 -16.55 -13.08 -13.07
N LYS A 439 -17.18 -13.91 -13.90
CA LYS A 439 -18.37 -14.67 -13.48
C LYS A 439 -17.98 -15.64 -12.37
N LEU A 440 -18.79 -15.69 -11.33
CA LEU A 440 -18.62 -16.65 -10.23
C LEU A 440 -18.63 -18.10 -10.78
N PRO A 441 -17.65 -18.94 -10.42
CA PRO A 441 -17.62 -20.35 -10.77
C PRO A 441 -18.82 -21.14 -10.22
N ALA A 442 -19.05 -22.33 -10.76
CA ALA A 442 -20.24 -23.13 -10.47
C ALA A 442 -20.27 -23.72 -9.05
N ASP A 443 -19.11 -23.85 -8.39
CA ASP A 443 -18.98 -24.22 -6.97
C ASP A 443 -19.31 -23.05 -6.02
N GLY A 444 -19.43 -21.83 -6.53
CA GLY A 444 -19.94 -20.67 -5.83
C GLY A 444 -18.89 -19.82 -5.12
N ALA A 445 -17.60 -20.06 -5.37
CA ALA A 445 -16.51 -19.26 -4.81
C ALA A 445 -15.39 -19.05 -5.83
N PHE A 446 -14.55 -18.05 -5.58
CA PHE A 446 -13.21 -17.99 -6.17
C PHE A 446 -12.26 -18.36 -5.04
N ASP A 447 -11.64 -19.52 -5.11
CA ASP A 447 -10.83 -20.05 -4.01
C ASP A 447 -9.77 -21.05 -4.47
N GLY A 448 -9.04 -21.57 -3.48
CA GLY A 448 -8.07 -22.63 -3.68
C GLY A 448 -6.96 -22.62 -2.64
N SER A 449 -5.78 -23.07 -3.07
CA SER A 449 -4.60 -23.23 -2.23
C SER A 449 -3.42 -22.41 -2.75
N GLY A 450 -2.38 -22.26 -1.94
CA GLY A 450 -1.16 -21.64 -2.37
C GLY A 450 0.03 -21.97 -1.47
N GLU A 451 1.18 -21.49 -1.90
CA GLU A 451 2.45 -21.71 -1.23
C GLU A 451 3.34 -20.47 -1.25
N TRP A 452 4.18 -20.36 -0.23
CA TRP A 452 5.21 -19.35 -0.11
C TRP A 452 6.52 -19.93 -0.64
N LEU A 453 6.93 -19.51 -1.83
CA LEU A 453 8.15 -19.95 -2.50
C LEU A 453 9.37 -19.27 -1.87
N PRO A 454 10.42 -20.02 -1.49
CA PRO A 454 11.56 -19.46 -0.78
C PRO A 454 12.46 -18.62 -1.68
N LEU A 455 12.87 -17.45 -1.20
CA LEU A 455 13.91 -16.62 -1.80
C LEU A 455 15.18 -16.61 -0.94
N VAL A 456 15.01 -16.39 0.37
CA VAL A 456 16.08 -16.50 1.38
C VAL A 456 15.54 -17.32 2.54
N VAL A 457 16.28 -18.36 2.95
CA VAL A 457 15.91 -19.21 4.08
C VAL A 457 17.16 -19.53 4.91
N ASN A 458 17.06 -19.38 6.23
CA ASN A 458 18.16 -19.60 7.18
C ASN A 458 19.45 -18.84 6.80
N GLY A 459 19.30 -17.62 6.28
CA GLY A 459 20.42 -16.78 5.83
C GLY A 459 21.14 -17.30 4.58
N GLN A 460 20.51 -18.19 3.81
CA GLN A 460 21.02 -18.69 2.54
C GLN A 460 20.06 -18.36 1.40
N SER A 461 20.61 -18.15 0.20
CA SER A 461 19.80 -17.98 -1.01
C SER A 461 19.17 -19.32 -1.38
N ALA A 462 17.85 -19.30 -1.61
CA ALA A 462 17.11 -20.42 -2.20
C ALA A 462 17.03 -20.31 -3.73
N VAL A 463 17.58 -19.24 -4.32
CA VAL A 463 17.48 -18.94 -5.75
C VAL A 463 18.76 -19.34 -6.47
N PRO A 464 18.70 -20.27 -7.45
CA PRO A 464 19.88 -20.74 -8.16
C PRO A 464 20.70 -19.62 -8.81
N GLY A 465 22.00 -19.63 -8.52
CA GLY A 465 22.98 -18.72 -9.12
C GLY A 465 22.89 -17.27 -8.61
N MET A 466 22.24 -17.02 -7.47
CA MET A 466 22.22 -15.70 -6.83
C MET A 466 22.67 -15.82 -5.38
N SER A 467 23.54 -14.92 -4.95
CA SER A 467 23.89 -14.70 -3.54
C SER A 467 22.70 -14.09 -2.77
N VAL A 468 22.73 -14.13 -1.44
CA VAL A 468 21.69 -13.50 -0.60
C VAL A 468 21.57 -12.00 -0.91
N ALA A 469 22.70 -11.30 -1.06
CA ALA A 469 22.71 -9.88 -1.39
C ALA A 469 22.03 -9.59 -2.74
N GLU A 470 22.33 -10.40 -3.77
CA GLU A 470 21.67 -10.27 -5.08
C GLU A 470 20.17 -10.60 -4.99
N VAL A 471 19.76 -11.61 -4.22
CA VAL A 471 18.34 -11.91 -4.01
C VAL A 471 17.62 -10.75 -3.33
N LEU A 472 18.24 -10.05 -2.37
CA LEU A 472 17.59 -8.96 -1.65
C LEU A 472 17.60 -7.62 -2.41
N VAL A 473 18.65 -7.33 -3.21
CA VAL A 473 18.70 -6.10 -4.03
C VAL A 473 17.91 -6.26 -5.34
N TYR A 474 17.92 -7.48 -5.90
CA TYR A 474 17.24 -7.83 -7.14
C TYR A 474 16.07 -8.80 -6.89
N THR A 475 15.31 -8.56 -5.83
CA THR A 475 14.21 -9.43 -5.36
C THR A 475 13.20 -9.76 -6.43
N ARG A 476 12.80 -8.78 -7.25
CA ARG A 476 11.97 -9.02 -8.43
C ARG A 476 12.56 -10.07 -9.36
N LEU A 477 13.82 -9.92 -9.79
CA LEU A 477 14.51 -10.89 -10.68
C LEU A 477 14.71 -12.25 -10.02
N ALA A 478 14.94 -12.29 -8.72
CA ALA A 478 15.04 -13.52 -7.95
C ALA A 478 13.70 -14.26 -7.88
N ALA A 479 12.61 -13.52 -7.66
CA ALA A 479 11.24 -14.03 -7.65
C ALA A 479 10.87 -14.62 -9.01
N ASP A 480 11.22 -13.96 -10.12
CA ASP A 480 10.95 -14.49 -11.46
C ASP A 480 11.49 -15.91 -11.66
N LYS A 481 12.64 -16.23 -11.07
CA LYS A 481 13.29 -17.53 -11.21
C LYS A 481 12.57 -18.67 -10.46
N VAL A 482 11.77 -18.36 -9.44
CA VAL A 482 11.08 -19.38 -8.63
C VAL A 482 9.63 -19.61 -9.03
N GLY A 483 9.09 -18.79 -9.93
CA GLY A 483 7.77 -19.01 -10.54
C GLY A 483 6.54 -18.64 -9.70
N PRO A 484 6.48 -17.45 -9.07
CA PRO A 484 5.28 -16.97 -8.35
C PRO A 484 4.14 -16.60 -9.30
N THR A 485 2.96 -16.38 -8.73
CA THR A 485 1.77 -15.92 -9.47
C THR A 485 1.84 -14.41 -9.69
N LYS A 486 1.61 -13.98 -10.93
CA LYS A 486 1.53 -12.56 -11.30
C LYS A 486 0.18 -11.97 -10.91
N MET A 487 0.19 -10.98 -10.01
CA MET A 487 -1.02 -10.41 -9.40
C MET A 487 -1.50 -9.14 -10.09
N ASP A 488 -2.74 -8.76 -9.83
CA ASP A 488 -3.32 -7.48 -10.27
C ASP A 488 -2.99 -6.36 -9.27
N ARG A 489 -1.71 -5.91 -9.27
CA ARG A 489 -1.22 -4.78 -8.46
C ARG A 489 -1.56 -4.94 -6.98
N CYS A 490 -0.75 -5.72 -6.27
CA CYS A 490 -0.87 -5.84 -4.82
C CYS A 490 -0.48 -4.51 -4.18
N GLU A 491 -1.48 -3.73 -3.77
CA GLU A 491 -1.31 -2.56 -2.91
C GLU A 491 -1.24 -3.08 -1.45
N ASP A 492 -2.13 -2.63 -0.56
CA ASP A 492 -1.93 -2.85 0.86
C ASP A 492 -2.26 -4.28 1.29
N VAL A 493 -1.54 -4.75 2.30
CA VAL A 493 -1.67 -6.10 2.83
C VAL A 493 -1.67 -6.06 4.34
N GLU A 494 -2.75 -6.52 4.96
CA GLU A 494 -2.87 -6.48 6.41
C GLU A 494 -3.39 -7.81 6.99
N PRO A 495 -2.68 -8.40 7.98
CA PRO A 495 -3.21 -9.50 8.76
C PRO A 495 -4.23 -9.00 9.79
N ASN A 496 -5.42 -9.60 9.78
CA ASN A 496 -6.45 -9.32 10.77
C ASN A 496 -5.94 -9.72 12.18
N PRO A 497 -5.91 -8.79 13.15
CA PRO A 497 -5.30 -9.03 14.46
C PRO A 497 -6.06 -10.06 15.32
N LEU A 498 -7.31 -10.39 14.99
CA LEU A 498 -8.15 -11.32 15.75
C LEU A 498 -8.16 -12.73 15.18
N THR A 499 -8.04 -12.87 13.86
CA THR A 499 -8.11 -14.17 13.16
C THR A 499 -6.77 -14.61 12.59
N GLY A 500 -5.87 -13.67 12.34
CA GLY A 500 -4.60 -13.90 11.64
C GLY A 500 -4.75 -14.22 10.15
N LYS A 501 -5.95 -14.09 9.59
CA LYS A 501 -6.18 -14.11 8.13
C LYS A 501 -5.60 -12.85 7.50
N VAL A 502 -5.08 -12.95 6.30
CA VAL A 502 -4.41 -11.83 5.60
C VAL A 502 -5.29 -11.33 4.47
N TYR A 503 -5.42 -10.02 4.34
CA TYR A 503 -6.23 -9.37 3.31
C TYR A 503 -5.33 -8.57 2.39
N VAL A 504 -5.44 -8.80 1.09
CA VAL A 504 -4.60 -8.20 0.05
C VAL A 504 -5.49 -7.37 -0.85
N ALA A 505 -5.22 -6.08 -0.95
CA ALA A 505 -5.84 -5.23 -1.94
C ALA A 505 -5.18 -5.43 -3.31
N CYS A 506 -5.97 -5.79 -4.31
CA CYS A 506 -5.54 -5.91 -5.70
C CYS A 506 -6.29 -4.86 -6.52
N THR A 507 -5.68 -3.69 -6.68
CA THR A 507 -6.37 -2.45 -7.07
C THR A 507 -6.91 -2.48 -8.50
N ASN A 508 -6.14 -2.98 -9.47
CA ASN A 508 -6.55 -3.15 -10.87
C ASN A 508 -5.41 -3.73 -11.73
N ASN A 509 -5.75 -4.20 -12.93
CA ASN A 509 -4.78 -4.50 -13.98
C ASN A 509 -5.45 -4.43 -15.37
N SER A 510 -5.36 -3.25 -16.00
CA SER A 510 -5.95 -3.06 -17.33
C SER A 510 -5.23 -3.81 -18.46
N ASP A 511 -4.12 -4.50 -18.17
CA ASP A 511 -3.38 -5.30 -19.14
C ASP A 511 -3.66 -6.80 -19.06
N ARG A 512 -4.36 -7.26 -18.00
CA ARG A 512 -4.80 -8.64 -17.82
C ARG A 512 -5.55 -9.13 -19.07
N GLY A 513 -5.11 -10.21 -19.68
CA GLY A 513 -5.72 -10.78 -20.88
C GLY A 513 -5.49 -10.02 -22.19
N LYS A 514 -4.70 -8.94 -22.23
CA LYS A 514 -4.27 -8.33 -23.49
C LYS A 514 -3.35 -9.30 -24.26
N THR A 515 -3.28 -9.13 -25.58
CA THR A 515 -2.37 -9.91 -26.44
C THR A 515 -0.94 -9.89 -25.90
N GLY A 516 -0.36 -11.07 -25.68
CA GLY A 516 0.99 -11.22 -25.15
C GLY A 516 1.12 -11.00 -23.64
N LYS A 517 0.02 -10.82 -22.91
CA LYS A 517 -0.05 -10.76 -21.45
C LYS A 517 -0.75 -11.99 -20.89
N GLU A 518 -0.56 -12.26 -19.60
CA GLU A 518 -1.22 -13.38 -18.94
C GLU A 518 -2.75 -13.20 -18.96
N GLY A 519 -3.47 -14.29 -19.22
CA GLY A 519 -4.92 -14.34 -19.17
C GLY A 519 -5.47 -14.18 -17.74
N ALA A 520 -6.78 -14.31 -17.61
CA ALA A 520 -7.38 -14.43 -16.29
C ALA A 520 -6.94 -15.74 -15.61
N THR A 521 -6.75 -15.66 -14.30
CA THR A 521 -6.57 -16.80 -13.40
C THR A 521 -7.63 -16.71 -12.32
N GLU A 522 -7.88 -17.76 -11.56
CA GLU A 522 -8.99 -17.73 -10.59
C GLU A 522 -8.81 -16.64 -9.53
N VAL A 523 -7.56 -16.43 -9.08
CA VAL A 523 -7.23 -15.33 -8.16
C VAL A 523 -7.25 -13.95 -8.83
N ASN A 524 -7.10 -13.87 -10.16
CA ASN A 524 -7.22 -12.63 -10.95
C ASN A 524 -8.30 -12.80 -12.06
N PRO A 525 -9.59 -12.83 -11.70
CA PRO A 525 -10.62 -13.49 -12.51
C PRO A 525 -11.17 -12.64 -13.68
N ARG A 526 -10.71 -11.38 -13.83
CA ARG A 526 -11.20 -10.45 -14.85
C ARG A 526 -10.13 -10.06 -15.86
N THR A 527 -10.41 -10.22 -17.14
CA THR A 527 -9.63 -9.54 -18.18
C THR A 527 -9.86 -8.03 -18.12
N LEU A 528 -8.83 -7.27 -18.47
CA LEU A 528 -8.85 -5.80 -18.45
C LEU A 528 -9.37 -5.26 -17.11
N ASN A 529 -9.04 -5.92 -15.99
CA ASN A 529 -9.57 -5.61 -14.67
C ASN A 529 -9.35 -4.13 -14.33
N ARG A 530 -10.45 -3.37 -14.20
CA ARG A 530 -10.41 -1.93 -13.90
C ARG A 530 -10.85 -1.59 -12.50
N ASP A 531 -11.53 -2.52 -11.81
CA ASP A 531 -12.16 -2.22 -10.54
C ASP A 531 -11.49 -2.91 -9.35
N GLY A 532 -10.65 -3.93 -9.60
CA GLY A 532 -9.89 -4.59 -8.53
C GLY A 532 -10.66 -5.67 -7.75
N HIS A 533 -10.03 -6.22 -6.73
CA HIS A 533 -10.59 -7.26 -5.86
C HIS A 533 -9.81 -7.32 -4.54
N ILE A 534 -10.35 -8.03 -3.55
CA ILE A 534 -9.65 -8.33 -2.29
C ILE A 534 -9.44 -9.84 -2.18
N VAL A 535 -8.19 -10.27 -1.99
CA VAL A 535 -7.86 -11.66 -1.66
C VAL A 535 -7.82 -11.82 -0.14
N GLU A 536 -8.46 -12.86 0.39
CA GLU A 536 -8.34 -13.30 1.78
C GLU A 536 -7.51 -14.59 1.83
N ILE A 537 -6.43 -14.60 2.60
CA ILE A 537 -5.52 -15.74 2.79
C ILE A 537 -5.68 -16.29 4.20
N THR A 538 -5.77 -17.62 4.29
CA THR A 538 -5.72 -18.37 5.55
C THR A 538 -4.45 -19.22 5.58
N GLU A 539 -3.49 -18.83 6.41
CA GLU A 539 -2.21 -19.53 6.58
C GLU A 539 -2.38 -20.94 7.16
N ALA A 540 -1.60 -21.91 6.64
CA ALA A 540 -1.66 -23.31 7.04
C ALA A 540 -0.25 -23.94 7.13
N PRO A 541 0.20 -24.47 8.30
CA PRO A 541 -0.54 -24.60 9.56
C PRO A 541 -0.57 -23.32 10.43
N GLY A 542 -0.03 -22.20 9.95
CA GLY A 542 0.01 -20.93 10.67
C GLY A 542 0.94 -19.93 9.98
N GLN A 543 1.06 -18.71 10.51
CA GLN A 543 1.70 -17.57 9.84
C GLN A 543 3.17 -17.78 9.51
N THR A 544 3.88 -18.72 10.14
CA THR A 544 5.27 -19.03 9.75
C THR A 544 5.39 -20.20 8.77
N GLY A 545 4.26 -20.82 8.41
CA GLY A 545 4.19 -21.90 7.43
C GLY A 545 4.41 -21.39 6.01
N THR A 546 4.57 -22.35 5.09
CA THR A 546 4.81 -22.07 3.67
C THR A 546 3.65 -22.48 2.78
N ALA A 547 2.50 -22.81 3.35
CA ALA A 547 1.28 -23.15 2.63
C ALA A 547 0.11 -22.31 3.15
N PHE A 548 -0.89 -22.10 2.31
CA PHE A 548 -2.10 -21.37 2.67
C PHE A 548 -3.28 -21.80 1.80
N ASN A 549 -4.48 -21.49 2.27
CA ASN A 549 -5.68 -21.45 1.45
C ASN A 549 -6.04 -19.99 1.17
N TRP A 550 -6.80 -19.74 0.12
CA TRP A 550 -7.23 -18.39 -0.22
C TRP A 550 -8.65 -18.38 -0.80
N THR A 551 -9.31 -17.23 -0.70
CA THR A 551 -10.57 -16.94 -1.37
C THR A 551 -10.62 -15.47 -1.77
N LEU A 552 -11.40 -15.10 -2.79
CA LEU A 552 -11.71 -13.68 -3.02
C LEU A 552 -12.82 -13.24 -2.06
N LEU A 553 -12.52 -12.28 -1.18
CA LEU A 553 -13.54 -11.66 -0.33
C LEU A 553 -14.55 -10.88 -1.18
N LEU A 554 -14.06 -10.13 -2.16
CA LEU A 554 -14.88 -9.39 -3.10
C LEU A 554 -14.18 -9.24 -4.46
N VAL A 555 -15.00 -9.16 -5.51
CA VAL A 555 -14.64 -8.67 -6.85
C VAL A 555 -15.39 -7.36 -7.04
N ALA A 556 -14.65 -6.25 -7.03
CA ALA A 556 -15.20 -4.91 -6.94
C ALA A 556 -15.87 -4.44 -8.25
N GLY A 557 -16.66 -3.38 -8.15
CA GLY A 557 -17.41 -2.74 -9.24
C GLY A 557 -18.68 -2.09 -8.70
N ASP A 558 -19.49 -1.52 -9.61
CA ASP A 558 -20.86 -1.10 -9.29
C ASP A 558 -21.82 -2.24 -9.64
N PRO A 559 -22.49 -2.89 -8.67
CA PRO A 559 -23.44 -3.97 -8.94
C PRO A 559 -24.59 -3.58 -9.88
N ALA A 560 -24.93 -2.30 -9.96
CA ALA A 560 -25.96 -1.81 -10.86
C ALA A 560 -25.47 -1.69 -12.32
N ALA A 561 -24.15 -1.59 -12.53
CA ALA A 561 -23.53 -1.44 -13.85
C ALA A 561 -22.71 -2.66 -14.30
N ASN A 562 -22.23 -3.48 -13.37
CA ASN A 562 -21.32 -4.59 -13.56
C ASN A 562 -21.98 -5.91 -13.13
N GLY A 563 -22.24 -6.80 -14.10
CA GLY A 563 -22.85 -8.11 -13.82
C GLY A 563 -21.91 -9.16 -13.20
N SER A 564 -20.63 -8.83 -12.99
CA SER A 564 -19.59 -9.75 -12.51
C SER A 564 -18.99 -9.37 -11.16
N THR A 565 -19.66 -8.50 -10.40
CA THR A 565 -19.26 -8.22 -9.01
C THR A 565 -19.55 -9.41 -8.11
N TYR A 566 -18.72 -9.60 -7.09
CA TYR A 566 -18.88 -10.66 -6.09
C TYR A 566 -18.55 -10.11 -4.70
N PHE A 567 -19.29 -10.53 -3.68
CA PHE A 567 -19.17 -10.02 -2.31
C PHE A 567 -19.32 -11.15 -1.29
N SER A 568 -18.56 -12.24 -1.43
CA SER A 568 -18.62 -13.40 -0.53
C SER A 568 -20.04 -13.97 -0.32
N GLY A 569 -20.87 -13.93 -1.37
CA GLY A 569 -22.26 -14.39 -1.33
C GLY A 569 -23.27 -13.39 -0.75
N PHE A 570 -22.84 -12.20 -0.29
CA PHE A 570 -23.78 -11.15 0.11
C PHE A 570 -24.57 -10.60 -1.09
N PRO A 571 -25.86 -10.26 -0.94
CA PRO A 571 -26.65 -9.71 -2.03
C PRO A 571 -26.07 -8.40 -2.57
N ALA A 572 -25.69 -8.41 -3.86
CA ALA A 572 -25.03 -7.28 -4.51
C ALA A 572 -25.94 -6.03 -4.65
N ASP A 573 -27.26 -6.18 -4.54
CA ASP A 573 -28.20 -5.05 -4.51
C ASP A 573 -28.22 -4.29 -3.17
N LYS A 574 -27.48 -4.78 -2.17
CA LYS A 574 -27.42 -4.23 -0.80
C LYS A 574 -26.03 -3.74 -0.40
N VAL A 575 -25.11 -3.62 -1.34
CA VAL A 575 -23.75 -3.13 -1.10
C VAL A 575 -23.55 -1.77 -1.74
N SER A 576 -22.60 -1.00 -1.20
CA SER A 576 -22.13 0.22 -1.85
C SER A 576 -21.22 -0.14 -3.04
N PRO A 577 -21.29 0.58 -4.17
CA PRO A 577 -20.33 0.42 -5.25
C PRO A 577 -18.92 0.77 -4.76
N ILE A 578 -17.94 -0.05 -5.12
CA ILE A 578 -16.54 0.09 -4.71
C ILE A 578 -15.65 -0.29 -5.87
N SER A 579 -14.50 0.37 -6.03
CA SER A 579 -13.51 0.08 -7.05
C SER A 579 -12.14 0.54 -6.60
N CYS A 580 -11.10 -0.04 -7.18
CA CYS A 580 -9.69 0.25 -6.88
C CYS A 580 -9.44 0.25 -5.37
N PRO A 581 -9.74 -0.88 -4.68
CA PRO A 581 -9.36 -1.01 -3.29
C PRO A 581 -7.85 -0.86 -3.18
N ASP A 582 -7.43 -0.05 -2.22
CA ASP A 582 -6.05 0.36 -2.01
C ASP A 582 -5.65 0.01 -0.57
N ASN A 583 -5.70 0.95 0.37
CA ASN A 583 -5.34 0.65 1.75
C ASN A 583 -6.40 -0.19 2.48
N VAL A 584 -5.94 -1.03 3.42
CA VAL A 584 -6.79 -1.83 4.30
C VAL A 584 -6.47 -1.59 5.78
N ALA A 585 -7.51 -1.57 6.61
CA ALA A 585 -7.41 -1.42 8.06
C ALA A 585 -8.42 -2.33 8.78
N PHE A 586 -8.16 -2.66 10.05
CA PHE A 586 -9.15 -3.29 10.93
C PHE A 586 -9.65 -2.37 12.04
N ASP A 587 -10.94 -2.49 12.37
CA ASP A 587 -11.46 -1.96 13.62
C ASP A 587 -11.25 -2.93 14.81
N SER A 588 -11.53 -2.47 16.02
CA SER A 588 -11.26 -3.27 17.23
C SER A 588 -12.11 -4.55 17.35
N VAL A 589 -13.18 -4.66 16.56
CA VAL A 589 -14.03 -5.86 16.53
C VAL A 589 -13.72 -6.78 15.37
N GLY A 590 -12.91 -6.36 14.39
CA GLY A 590 -12.42 -7.19 13.29
C GLY A 590 -13.11 -6.98 11.95
N ASN A 591 -13.89 -5.91 11.74
CA ASN A 591 -14.34 -5.56 10.39
C ASN A 591 -13.17 -5.01 9.58
N LEU A 592 -13.17 -5.32 8.29
CA LEU A 592 -12.24 -4.74 7.33
C LEU A 592 -12.73 -3.35 6.92
N TRP A 593 -11.81 -2.41 6.81
CA TRP A 593 -12.03 -1.08 6.26
C TRP A 593 -11.13 -0.89 5.05
N ILE A 594 -11.70 -0.39 3.96
CA ILE A 594 -11.05 -0.31 2.65
C ILE A 594 -11.09 1.13 2.17
N SER A 595 -9.94 1.70 1.90
CA SER A 595 -9.82 2.96 1.15
C SER A 595 -9.72 2.70 -0.36
N THR A 596 -10.03 3.71 -1.18
CA THR A 596 -9.95 3.59 -2.65
C THR A 596 -9.11 4.68 -3.30
N ASP A 597 -8.45 4.33 -4.41
CA ASP A 597 -7.69 5.25 -5.27
C ASP A 597 -8.04 5.04 -6.76
N GLY A 598 -8.72 6.02 -7.36
CA GLY A 598 -8.70 6.19 -8.80
C GLY A 598 -9.72 5.34 -9.56
N ALA A 599 -10.96 5.26 -9.04
CA ALA A 599 -12.04 4.53 -9.68
C ALA A 599 -12.26 4.91 -11.17
N PRO A 600 -12.60 3.93 -12.04
CA PRO A 600 -12.81 4.17 -13.46
C PRO A 600 -14.10 4.98 -13.73
N SER A 601 -14.20 5.55 -14.95
CA SER A 601 -15.35 6.38 -15.35
C SER A 601 -16.67 5.61 -15.41
N SER A 602 -16.59 4.27 -15.44
CA SER A 602 -17.73 3.39 -15.34
C SER A 602 -18.38 3.41 -13.95
N ILE A 603 -17.64 3.76 -12.89
CA ILE A 603 -18.21 4.00 -11.55
C ILE A 603 -18.65 5.47 -11.39
N GLY A 604 -17.80 6.43 -11.78
CA GLY A 604 -18.15 7.86 -11.77
C GLY A 604 -18.30 8.51 -10.39
N TYR A 605 -17.83 7.88 -9.31
CA TYR A 605 -17.92 8.39 -7.94
C TYR A 605 -16.55 8.80 -7.38
N ASN A 606 -16.55 9.71 -6.41
CA ASN A 606 -15.39 10.04 -5.60
C ASN A 606 -14.91 8.83 -4.80
N ASP A 607 -13.61 8.84 -4.50
CA ASP A 607 -13.00 7.85 -3.63
C ASP A 607 -13.50 8.00 -2.20
N GLY A 608 -13.30 6.98 -1.38
CA GLY A 608 -13.80 6.97 -0.03
C GLY A 608 -13.28 5.84 0.82
N LEU A 609 -13.89 5.71 2.00
CA LEU A 609 -13.62 4.65 2.95
C LEU A 609 -14.88 3.80 3.14
N PHE A 610 -14.72 2.49 3.09
CA PHE A 610 -15.80 1.51 3.12
C PHE A 610 -15.55 0.51 4.23
N LYS A 611 -16.60 0.12 4.95
CA LYS A 611 -16.54 -0.98 5.91
C LYS A 611 -17.06 -2.26 5.27
N VAL A 612 -16.35 -3.36 5.44
CA VAL A 612 -16.73 -4.70 5.02
C VAL A 612 -16.86 -5.62 6.22
N THR A 613 -18.05 -6.20 6.39
CA THR A 613 -18.29 -7.21 7.43
C THR A 613 -17.66 -8.54 6.99
N LEU A 614 -16.89 -9.18 7.86
CA LEU A 614 -16.09 -10.35 7.51
C LEU A 614 -16.69 -11.70 7.93
N ASP A 615 -17.78 -11.72 8.68
CA ASP A 615 -18.36 -12.95 9.20
C ASP A 615 -19.89 -12.89 9.37
N GLY A 616 -20.45 -14.04 9.76
CA GLY A 616 -21.88 -14.19 9.96
C GLY A 616 -22.72 -13.97 8.69
N PRO A 617 -24.03 -13.75 8.84
CA PRO A 617 -24.96 -13.56 7.72
C PRO A 617 -24.72 -12.29 6.90
N GLU A 618 -23.91 -11.36 7.40
CA GLU A 618 -23.57 -10.11 6.70
C GLU A 618 -22.16 -10.14 6.09
N ARG A 619 -21.45 -11.29 6.08
CA ARG A 619 -20.14 -11.41 5.44
C ARG A 619 -20.20 -10.91 4.00
N GLY A 620 -19.29 -10.00 3.65
CA GLY A 620 -19.19 -9.37 2.34
C GLY A 620 -20.04 -8.10 2.17
N LYS A 621 -20.84 -7.71 3.17
CA LYS A 621 -21.58 -6.45 3.14
C LYS A 621 -20.64 -5.26 3.13
N VAL A 622 -20.64 -4.49 2.04
CA VAL A 622 -19.85 -3.26 1.86
C VAL A 622 -20.71 -2.01 2.12
N GLU A 623 -20.29 -1.19 3.07
CA GLU A 623 -20.99 0.03 3.49
C GLU A 623 -20.05 1.25 3.39
N GLN A 624 -20.34 2.20 2.49
CA GLN A 624 -19.55 3.44 2.37
C GLN A 624 -19.73 4.32 3.62
N PHE A 625 -18.63 4.64 4.28
CA PHE A 625 -18.62 5.50 5.46
C PHE A 625 -18.39 6.96 5.09
N LEU A 626 -17.36 7.27 4.31
CA LEU A 626 -17.07 8.64 3.86
C LEU A 626 -16.66 8.69 2.40
N SER A 627 -16.69 9.89 1.83
CA SER A 627 -16.15 10.19 0.51
C SER A 627 -15.26 11.44 0.58
N VAL A 628 -14.12 11.37 -0.08
CA VAL A 628 -13.15 12.49 -0.16
C VAL A 628 -13.51 13.44 -1.31
N PRO A 629 -12.96 14.68 -1.30
CA PRO A 629 -13.25 15.65 -2.35
C PRO A 629 -12.81 15.20 -3.74
N ARG A 630 -13.32 15.90 -4.75
CA ARG A 630 -12.96 15.72 -6.14
C ARG A 630 -11.44 15.62 -6.37
N ASP A 631 -11.09 14.72 -7.28
CA ASP A 631 -9.74 14.38 -7.73
C ASP A 631 -8.82 13.82 -6.61
N ALA A 632 -9.25 13.80 -5.33
CA ALA A 632 -8.50 13.18 -4.25
C ALA A 632 -8.66 11.65 -4.23
N GLU A 633 -7.71 10.98 -3.57
CA GLU A 633 -7.85 9.61 -3.05
C GLU A 633 -7.95 9.61 -1.50
N THR A 634 -8.40 8.49 -0.94
CA THR A 634 -8.43 8.26 0.51
C THR A 634 -7.28 7.36 0.89
N CYS A 635 -6.45 7.73 1.86
CA CYS A 635 -5.32 6.91 2.29
C CYS A 635 -5.30 6.72 3.82
N GLY A 636 -4.49 5.78 4.30
CA GLY A 636 -4.13 5.60 5.71
C GLY A 636 -5.31 5.64 6.69
N PRO A 637 -6.34 4.78 6.56
CA PRO A 637 -7.47 4.80 7.47
C PRO A 637 -7.08 4.30 8.88
N ILE A 638 -7.45 5.05 9.91
CA ILE A 638 -7.30 4.65 11.32
C ILE A 638 -8.70 4.55 11.96
N ILE A 639 -9.05 3.38 12.48
CA ILE A 639 -10.39 3.12 13.01
C ILE A 639 -10.38 3.00 14.52
N HIS A 640 -10.62 4.11 15.22
CA HIS A 640 -10.86 4.12 16.67
C HIS A 640 -12.37 3.97 16.94
N ASP A 641 -12.92 2.84 16.57
CA ASP A 641 -14.37 2.61 16.65
C ASP A 641 -14.90 2.66 18.09
N ASP A 642 -14.07 2.28 19.05
CA ASP A 642 -14.34 2.39 20.49
C ASP A 642 -14.50 3.85 20.97
N GLU A 643 -13.83 4.78 20.28
CA GLU A 643 -13.95 6.24 20.46
C GLU A 643 -14.96 6.85 19.48
N ARG A 644 -15.57 6.03 18.61
CA ARG A 644 -16.46 6.43 17.51
C ARG A 644 -15.83 7.50 16.62
N THR A 645 -14.53 7.35 16.38
CA THR A 645 -13.72 8.29 15.59
C THR A 645 -12.97 7.54 14.52
N VAL A 646 -12.93 8.10 13.32
CA VAL A 646 -12.20 7.58 12.16
C VAL A 646 -11.26 8.66 11.68
N PHE A 647 -10.08 8.28 11.23
CA PHE A 647 -9.10 9.19 10.65
C PHE A 647 -8.74 8.70 9.25
N VAL A 648 -8.48 9.63 8.33
CA VAL A 648 -7.99 9.33 6.99
C VAL A 648 -7.01 10.41 6.55
N ALA A 649 -6.06 10.03 5.72
CA ALA A 649 -5.32 10.93 4.86
C ALA A 649 -6.18 11.25 3.62
N VAL A 650 -6.33 12.54 3.31
CA VAL A 650 -6.86 13.00 2.02
C VAL A 650 -5.66 13.44 1.17
N GLN A 651 -5.38 12.68 0.12
CA GLN A 651 -4.22 12.91 -0.75
C GLN A 651 -4.64 13.67 -2.03
N HIS A 652 -3.78 14.57 -2.49
CA HIS A 652 -3.85 15.32 -3.77
C HIS A 652 -5.22 15.88 -4.24
N PRO A 653 -6.05 16.48 -3.38
CA PRO A 653 -7.33 17.06 -3.81
C PRO A 653 -7.15 18.06 -4.96
N GLY A 654 -7.98 17.96 -5.99
CA GLY A 654 -7.93 18.86 -7.16
C GLY A 654 -6.68 18.74 -8.04
N GLU A 655 -6.01 17.58 -8.10
CA GLU A 655 -4.76 17.36 -8.85
C GLU A 655 -4.81 17.80 -10.32
N ASP A 656 -5.99 17.74 -10.96
CA ASP A 656 -6.23 18.14 -12.35
C ASP A 656 -6.39 19.66 -12.55
N GLY A 657 -6.30 20.43 -11.47
CA GLY A 657 -6.37 21.88 -11.50
C GLY A 657 -5.07 22.57 -11.90
N THR A 658 -5.05 23.88 -11.71
CA THR A 658 -3.83 24.71 -11.79
C THR A 658 -3.74 25.61 -10.57
N PHE A 659 -2.56 26.13 -10.25
CA PHE A 659 -2.42 27.12 -9.17
C PHE A 659 -3.40 28.30 -9.29
N ALA A 660 -3.61 28.82 -10.50
CA ALA A 660 -4.49 29.98 -10.74
C ALA A 660 -5.99 29.62 -10.77
N ALA A 661 -6.31 28.36 -11.08
CA ALA A 661 -7.67 27.85 -11.17
C ALA A 661 -7.69 26.41 -10.58
N PRO A 662 -7.71 26.28 -9.25
CA PRO A 662 -7.74 24.98 -8.60
C PRO A 662 -9.12 24.31 -8.77
N ASN A 663 -9.12 22.99 -8.94
CA ASN A 663 -10.36 22.20 -9.02
C ASN A 663 -10.97 21.94 -7.63
N SER A 664 -10.14 21.91 -6.59
CA SER A 664 -10.55 21.74 -5.21
C SER A 664 -10.06 22.90 -4.35
N LEU A 665 -10.87 23.28 -3.36
CA LEU A 665 -10.50 24.22 -2.30
C LEU A 665 -10.41 23.54 -0.92
N PHE A 666 -10.45 22.21 -0.87
CA PHE A 666 -10.30 21.46 0.36
C PHE A 666 -8.94 21.75 1.03
N PRO A 667 -8.85 21.83 2.36
CA PRO A 667 -9.94 21.69 3.34
C PRO A 667 -10.52 23.05 3.78
N ASP A 668 -9.91 24.16 3.34
CA ASP A 668 -10.19 25.49 3.88
C ASP A 668 -11.42 26.14 3.22
N TYR A 669 -11.77 25.70 1.99
CA TYR A 669 -12.91 26.15 1.21
C TYR A 669 -13.04 27.68 1.08
N VAL A 670 -11.90 28.37 1.02
CA VAL A 670 -11.86 29.83 0.88
C VAL A 670 -12.37 30.22 -0.51
N GLY A 671 -13.59 30.74 -0.63
CA GLY A 671 -14.26 31.07 -1.90
C GLY A 671 -13.84 32.42 -2.51
N ALA A 672 -13.89 32.55 -3.85
CA ALA A 672 -13.26 33.64 -4.63
C ALA A 672 -13.55 35.05 -4.08
N GLY A 673 -12.55 35.93 -4.11
CA GLY A 673 -12.67 37.30 -3.58
C GLY A 673 -12.62 37.42 -2.04
N SER A 674 -12.54 36.30 -1.31
CA SER A 674 -12.35 36.29 0.15
C SER A 674 -10.87 36.28 0.53
N THR A 675 -10.51 37.05 1.56
CA THR A 675 -9.21 36.97 2.24
C THR A 675 -9.18 35.73 3.13
N PRO A 676 -8.19 34.82 2.97
CA PRO A 676 -8.07 33.67 3.85
C PRO A 676 -7.90 34.09 5.32
N ALA A 677 -8.52 33.33 6.24
CA ALA A 677 -8.22 33.46 7.67
C ALA A 677 -6.74 33.09 7.94
N PRO A 678 -6.15 33.52 9.08
CA PRO A 678 -4.81 33.12 9.44
C PRO A 678 -4.61 31.59 9.38
N GLY A 679 -3.61 31.15 8.61
CA GLY A 679 -3.31 29.73 8.41
C GLY A 679 -4.22 28.99 7.43
N ALA A 680 -5.19 29.66 6.80
CA ALA A 680 -5.97 29.12 5.70
C ALA A 680 -5.40 29.57 4.35
N ALA A 681 -5.63 28.81 3.29
CA ALA A 681 -5.27 29.18 1.93
C ALA A 681 -6.41 28.94 0.95
N ARG A 682 -6.40 29.70 -0.16
CA ARG A 682 -7.18 29.38 -1.35
C ARG A 682 -6.35 28.45 -2.23
N ALA A 683 -6.20 27.22 -1.81
CA ALA A 683 -5.51 26.18 -2.56
C ALA A 683 -5.96 24.82 -2.03
N PRO A 684 -5.89 23.76 -2.84
CA PRO A 684 -5.97 22.41 -2.32
C PRO A 684 -4.80 22.17 -1.36
N ARG A 685 -5.10 21.58 -0.20
CA ARG A 685 -4.08 21.17 0.78
C ARG A 685 -4.36 19.73 1.21
N PRO A 686 -3.53 18.76 0.80
CA PRO A 686 -3.56 17.43 1.40
C PRO A 686 -3.58 17.54 2.93
N SER A 687 -4.45 16.75 3.56
CA SER A 687 -4.69 16.87 5.01
C SER A 687 -4.95 15.53 5.66
N ILE A 688 -4.54 15.39 6.92
CA ILE A 688 -5.06 14.35 7.81
C ILE A 688 -6.38 14.85 8.40
N VAL A 689 -7.45 14.07 8.24
CA VAL A 689 -8.81 14.41 8.68
C VAL A 689 -9.25 13.46 9.79
N GLN A 690 -9.96 14.00 10.77
CA GLN A 690 -10.68 13.21 11.77
C GLN A 690 -12.19 13.38 11.59
N VAL A 691 -12.92 12.27 11.70
CA VAL A 691 -14.38 12.17 11.63
C VAL A 691 -14.87 11.66 12.98
N SER A 692 -15.79 12.39 13.61
CA SER A 692 -16.31 12.04 14.94
C SER A 692 -17.81 12.30 15.01
N ARG A 693 -18.51 11.69 15.98
CA ARG A 693 -19.92 11.98 16.21
C ARG A 693 -20.12 13.39 16.77
N LYS A 694 -21.19 14.06 16.32
CA LYS A 694 -21.64 15.37 16.79
C LYS A 694 -21.96 15.42 18.28
#